data_AF-C1G983-F1
#
_entry.id   AF-C1G983-F1
#
_cell.length_a   1.000
_cell.length_b   1.000
_cell.length_c   1.000
_cell.angle_alpha   90.00
_cell.angle_beta   90.00
_cell.angle_gamma   90.00
#
_symmetry.space_group_name_H-M   'P 1'
#
loop_
_entity.id
_entity.type
_entity.pdbx_description
1 polymer ?
#
loop_
_entity_poly.entity_id
_entity_poly.type
_entity_poly.pdbx_seq_one_letter_code
_entity_poly.pdbx_strand_id
1 'polypeptide(L)'
;MRSRQSSKRTIWEISHASCVALQPPLGHGSHLPLLPPTPSLSPLDQHPLLASTSFASYIDNPDEDEDEAPTIIVPESGLEAEHGNPTDGAPGNLPDIDTVLVAQLPGEPWTQSDLSICQQMKAKSRAVLTVLSSLITYVSMNGLARALNPSAFAWSDEGREEKHWLATSNSWWDRKACSWLGLCGVAHYHGVKGRFGHRKFRHDGQIPQVDDDDGSRDWEYAWSSGNKTSPGDWADDERRLRLIPDYVLEYAPLVHLFSGEQFWPTDIAEHLHHVTPQLNYTPIKSQEEHSTLSNLDELNKWQQGRYVFLTSNDNVEGRPTWLEGKANIPKAVVDLGDELEWDGGVHGALDDLPLDDMEDWYDAGDGSSRCESCDRTDPGSPGQPVTTETSEGEGFVAGRFNERSPREVKNNKSGYSNAPAVLIVVDKGNGVVDAFWFYFYSFNLGNAVLNIRFGNHVGDWEHSLVRFQNGKPKAIFLSEHSFGEAYIYEAVEKVGKRPVIYSATGTHALYATPGTHAYILPWGLLRDVTDRGPLWDPTMNYHGYTYDFTNDILRAANITPHSPTEWFYFAGHWGDKYYPLSDERQYRFAGQYHYVSGPWGPRFKNLGRKTVCQGGPTDSCVIRNWIGDSMRPKRWVNVGEGEMISEEDAHRIFRDEKIMV
;
A
#
# COMPACT_ATOMS: atom_id res chain seq x y z
N MET A 1 -49.54 52.03 30.32
CA MET A 1 -48.97 53.26 30.95
C MET A 1 -47.73 52.88 31.77
N ARG A 2 -46.90 53.84 32.21
CA ARG A 2 -45.60 53.57 32.87
C ARG A 2 -45.74 53.02 34.30
N SER A 3 -44.87 52.08 34.70
CA SER A 3 -43.91 52.33 35.80
C SER A 3 -42.81 51.25 35.94
N ARG A 4 -41.55 51.69 35.81
CA ARG A 4 -40.28 51.21 36.41
C ARG A 4 -40.18 49.76 36.96
N GLN A 5 -39.22 49.02 36.42
CA GLN A 5 -38.25 48.25 37.22
C GLN A 5 -36.85 48.86 37.03
N SER A 6 -35.96 48.71 38.03
CA SER A 6 -34.59 49.22 38.00
C SER A 6 -33.59 48.09 38.26
N SER A 7 -32.60 47.94 37.38
CA SER A 7 -31.50 46.99 37.56
C SER A 7 -30.68 47.31 38.81
N LYS A 8 -30.26 46.27 39.55
CA LYS A 8 -29.28 46.37 40.63
C LYS A 8 -27.90 45.99 40.08
N ARG A 9 -26.93 46.92 40.20
CA ARG A 9 -25.50 46.60 40.16
C ARG A 9 -25.03 46.29 41.58
N THR A 10 -24.16 45.29 41.72
CA THR A 10 -23.31 45.09 42.91
C THR A 10 -21.87 44.94 42.41
N ILE A 11 -20.90 45.45 43.16
CA ILE A 11 -19.48 45.50 42.78
C ILE A 11 -18.66 44.75 43.83
N TRP A 12 -17.73 43.92 43.37
CA TRP A 12 -16.54 43.44 44.07
C TRP A 12 -15.44 43.36 42.99
N GLU A 13 -14.52 44.32 42.92
CA GLU A 13 -13.24 44.36 43.64
C GLU A 13 -12.29 43.21 43.25
N ILE A 14 -11.27 43.56 42.46
CA ILE A 14 -10.15 42.69 42.08
C ILE A 14 -8.93 43.09 42.92
N SER A 15 -8.55 42.25 43.88
CA SER A 15 -7.37 42.48 44.72
C SER A 15 -6.09 42.04 44.00
N HIS A 16 -5.07 42.89 44.00
CA HIS A 16 -3.72 42.51 43.57
C HIS A 16 -2.94 41.89 44.74
N ALA A 17 -2.30 40.74 44.52
CA ALA A 17 -1.33 40.16 45.45
C ALA A 17 -0.19 39.49 44.66
N SER A 18 1.06 39.85 44.99
CA SER A 18 2.25 39.40 44.26
C SER A 18 3.14 38.50 45.11
N CYS A 19 3.47 37.30 44.61
CA CYS A 19 4.64 36.51 45.03
C CYS A 19 5.37 36.05 43.75
N VAL A 20 6.48 36.68 43.37
CA VAL A 20 7.85 36.39 43.85
C VAL A 20 8.31 35.00 43.42
N ALA A 21 9.10 34.96 42.34
CA ALA A 21 9.90 33.81 41.92
C ALA A 21 11.37 34.04 42.29
N LEU A 22 12.14 32.96 42.48
CA LEU A 22 13.53 33.00 42.97
C LEU A 22 14.53 32.62 41.86
N GLN A 23 15.43 33.55 41.56
CA GLN A 23 16.79 33.32 41.02
C GLN A 23 17.79 33.33 42.21
N PRO A 24 19.06 32.85 42.13
CA PRO A 24 20.05 33.00 41.04
C PRO A 24 20.84 31.67 40.76
N PRO A 25 22.03 31.59 40.10
CA PRO A 25 22.95 32.65 39.64
C PRO A 25 23.56 32.53 38.22
N LEU A 26 24.40 33.52 37.91
CA LEU A 26 25.01 33.84 36.61
C LEU A 26 26.31 33.07 36.33
N GLY A 27 26.63 32.90 35.04
CA GLY A 27 27.95 32.52 34.50
C GLY A 27 28.25 33.29 33.21
N HIS A 28 29.52 33.59 32.93
CA HIS A 28 29.92 34.57 31.90
C HIS A 28 30.19 34.00 30.49
N GLY A 29 29.86 34.82 29.48
CA GLY A 29 30.55 34.87 28.18
C GLY A 29 29.99 33.97 27.07
N SER A 30 30.05 34.35 25.79
CA SER A 30 30.47 35.63 25.19
C SER A 30 30.00 35.73 23.73
N HIS A 31 29.39 36.85 23.33
CA HIS A 31 29.08 37.10 21.90
C HIS A 31 30.34 37.51 21.12
N LEU A 32 30.49 36.97 19.90
CA LEU A 32 31.34 37.50 18.84
C LEU A 32 30.51 37.66 17.55
N PRO A 33 30.89 38.57 16.63
CA PRO A 33 29.99 39.08 15.60
C PRO A 33 29.88 38.19 14.36
N LEU A 34 28.76 38.36 13.64
CA LEU A 34 28.57 37.87 12.27
C LEU A 34 29.57 38.58 11.32
N LEU A 35 30.24 37.79 10.48
CA LEU A 35 31.04 38.31 9.36
C LEU A 35 30.18 38.35 8.08
N PRO A 36 30.35 39.35 7.20
CA PRO A 36 29.67 39.41 5.91
C PRO A 36 30.27 38.41 4.91
N PRO A 37 29.51 37.96 3.90
CA PRO A 37 30.00 37.03 2.90
C PRO A 37 31.07 37.67 1.99
N THR A 38 32.13 36.91 1.70
CA THR A 38 33.15 37.28 0.71
C THR A 38 32.66 37.04 -0.72
N PRO A 39 32.96 37.94 -1.69
CA PRO A 39 32.53 37.76 -3.08
C PRO A 39 33.27 36.62 -3.78
N SER A 40 32.57 35.94 -4.69
CA SER A 40 33.14 34.89 -5.56
C SER A 40 34.09 35.48 -6.61
N LEU A 41 35.28 34.89 -6.77
CA LEU A 41 36.21 35.20 -7.85
C LEU A 41 35.89 34.37 -9.09
N SER A 42 35.57 35.05 -10.21
CA SER A 42 35.45 34.43 -11.52
C SER A 42 36.81 34.30 -12.21
N PRO A 43 37.14 33.15 -12.83
CA PRO A 43 38.11 33.08 -13.92
C PRO A 43 37.51 33.64 -15.21
N LEU A 44 38.34 34.25 -16.08
CA LEU A 44 37.93 34.74 -17.40
C LEU A 44 38.05 33.65 -18.49
N ASP A 45 37.25 33.78 -19.54
CA ASP A 45 37.41 33.03 -20.80
C ASP A 45 38.74 33.34 -21.51
N GLN A 46 39.31 32.32 -22.16
CA GLN A 46 40.04 32.52 -23.42
C GLN A 46 40.08 31.26 -24.31
N HIS A 47 39.57 31.44 -25.53
CA HIS A 47 39.49 30.50 -26.66
C HIS A 47 40.65 30.75 -27.67
N PRO A 48 40.83 30.01 -28.79
CA PRO A 48 40.42 28.63 -29.16
C PRO A 48 41.49 27.84 -29.99
N LEU A 49 41.08 26.69 -30.58
CA LEU A 49 41.61 25.97 -31.75
C LEU A 49 43.01 25.30 -31.70
N LEU A 50 43.03 23.96 -31.88
CA LEU A 50 43.37 23.33 -33.18
C LEU A 50 42.94 21.84 -33.20
N ALA A 51 43.12 21.16 -34.34
CA ALA A 51 42.48 19.86 -34.66
C ALA A 51 43.47 18.74 -35.02
N SER A 52 42.94 17.53 -35.24
CA SER A 52 43.62 16.33 -35.78
C SER A 52 44.53 15.59 -34.78
N THR A 53 44.70 14.25 -34.81
CA THR A 53 44.23 13.22 -35.77
C THR A 53 43.97 11.89 -35.05
N SER A 54 43.15 11.02 -35.63
CA SER A 54 43.12 9.58 -35.33
C SER A 54 44.41 8.87 -35.76
N PHE A 55 44.77 7.76 -35.10
CA PHE A 55 45.40 6.62 -35.78
C PHE A 55 45.08 5.31 -35.05
N ALA A 56 45.02 4.21 -35.79
CA ALA A 56 44.69 2.87 -35.29
C ALA A 56 45.62 1.81 -35.90
N SER A 57 45.65 0.62 -35.27
CA SER A 57 46.18 -0.63 -35.84
C SER A 57 45.40 -1.79 -35.19
N TYR A 58 44.55 -2.60 -35.87
CA TYR A 58 44.88 -3.63 -36.89
C TYR A 58 45.95 -4.61 -36.36
N ILE A 59 45.76 -5.94 -36.27
CA ILE A 59 45.31 -6.98 -37.22
C ILE A 59 44.74 -8.18 -36.41
N ASP A 60 43.83 -9.10 -36.81
CA ASP A 60 42.71 -9.21 -37.79
C ASP A 60 41.94 -10.55 -37.50
N ASN A 61 40.78 -10.82 -38.15
CA ASN A 61 39.99 -12.07 -38.07
C ASN A 61 40.52 -13.16 -39.06
N PRO A 62 40.26 -14.48 -38.84
CA PRO A 62 39.00 -15.17 -39.26
C PRO A 62 38.30 -15.92 -38.08
N ASP A 63 37.00 -16.23 -38.08
CA ASP A 63 36.18 -17.10 -38.96
C ASP A 63 36.56 -18.61 -38.78
N GLU A 64 35.69 -19.59 -38.52
CA GLU A 64 34.21 -19.71 -38.63
C GLU A 64 33.64 -20.77 -37.64
N ASP A 65 32.30 -20.79 -37.49
CA ASP A 65 31.37 -21.91 -37.15
C ASP A 65 31.26 -22.68 -35.80
N GLU A 66 30.03 -22.59 -35.25
CA GLU A 66 29.10 -23.65 -34.76
C GLU A 66 29.24 -24.45 -33.42
N ASP A 67 28.05 -24.93 -33.02
CA ASP A 67 27.63 -25.96 -32.07
C ASP A 67 27.49 -25.77 -30.53
N GLU A 68 26.37 -26.34 -30.08
CA GLU A 68 25.63 -26.19 -28.83
C GLU A 68 26.26 -26.80 -27.55
N ALA A 69 25.58 -26.55 -26.42
CA ALA A 69 25.83 -27.24 -25.15
C ALA A 69 25.21 -28.67 -25.12
N PRO A 70 25.51 -29.45 -24.08
CA PRO A 70 24.44 -30.26 -23.49
C PRO A 70 24.29 -30.09 -21.98
N THR A 71 23.03 -29.95 -21.56
CA THR A 71 22.60 -30.05 -20.15
C THR A 71 22.58 -31.52 -19.73
N ILE A 72 23.08 -31.86 -18.54
CA ILE A 72 22.94 -33.22 -17.99
C ILE A 72 21.69 -33.30 -17.10
N ILE A 73 20.81 -34.24 -17.44
CA ILE A 73 19.55 -34.52 -16.75
C ILE A 73 19.76 -35.67 -15.73
N VAL A 74 19.06 -35.59 -14.60
CA VAL A 74 18.88 -36.72 -13.66
C VAL A 74 17.49 -37.32 -13.83
N PRO A 75 17.37 -38.63 -14.12
CA PRO A 75 16.12 -39.37 -14.00
C PRO A 75 16.13 -40.41 -12.86
N GLU A 76 14.97 -40.64 -12.25
CA GLU A 76 14.70 -41.80 -11.36
C GLU A 76 14.05 -42.97 -12.11
N SER A 77 13.90 -44.09 -11.39
CA SER A 77 12.81 -45.11 -11.49
C SER A 77 13.05 -46.43 -12.28
N GLY A 78 12.36 -47.49 -11.80
CA GLY A 78 12.34 -48.88 -12.34
C GLY A 78 13.46 -49.77 -11.78
N LEU A 79 13.30 -50.79 -10.91
CA LEU A 79 12.33 -51.89 -10.67
C LEU A 79 12.69 -53.23 -11.33
N GLU A 80 12.45 -54.33 -10.58
CA GLU A 80 12.48 -55.76 -10.96
C GLU A 80 13.87 -56.38 -11.29
N ALA A 81 14.19 -57.65 -10.96
CA ALA A 81 13.51 -58.68 -10.15
C ALA A 81 14.51 -59.69 -9.51
N GLU A 82 13.97 -60.72 -8.82
CA GLU A 82 14.65 -61.76 -8.01
C GLU A 82 15.70 -62.64 -8.73
N HIS A 83 16.66 -63.23 -7.99
CA HIS A 83 16.77 -64.69 -7.77
C HIS A 83 17.97 -65.15 -6.88
N GLY A 84 17.79 -66.25 -6.13
CA GLY A 84 18.81 -67.32 -5.98
C GLY A 84 19.92 -67.23 -4.91
N ASN A 85 19.73 -67.92 -3.78
CA ASN A 85 20.79 -68.63 -3.01
C ASN A 85 20.94 -70.07 -3.60
N PRO A 86 21.91 -70.98 -3.27
CA PRO A 86 22.65 -71.13 -1.99
C PRO A 86 24.12 -71.72 -2.09
N THR A 87 24.58 -72.35 -0.98
CA THR A 87 25.58 -73.47 -0.81
C THR A 87 27.09 -73.24 -0.54
N ASP A 88 27.49 -73.64 0.67
CA ASP A 88 28.63 -74.49 1.13
C ASP A 88 30.11 -74.28 0.71
N GLY A 89 31.01 -74.45 1.70
CA GLY A 89 32.46 -74.65 1.46
C GLY A 89 33.39 -74.48 2.68
N ALA A 90 33.69 -75.57 3.39
CA ALA A 90 34.79 -75.72 4.37
C ALA A 90 35.55 -77.03 4.07
N PRO A 91 36.70 -77.41 4.71
CA PRO A 91 37.39 -76.80 5.86
C PRO A 91 38.96 -76.76 5.79
N GLY A 92 39.61 -76.31 6.88
CA GLY A 92 40.78 -77.01 7.47
C GLY A 92 42.18 -76.36 7.44
N ASN A 93 42.72 -76.00 8.61
CA ASN A 93 43.93 -76.61 9.21
C ASN A 93 44.38 -75.95 10.55
N LEU A 94 45.10 -76.72 11.37
CA LEU A 94 45.79 -76.42 12.66
C LEU A 94 47.12 -77.25 12.70
N PRO A 95 47.99 -77.20 13.74
CA PRO A 95 48.05 -76.39 14.98
C PRO A 95 49.28 -75.43 14.93
N ASP A 96 50.03 -74.95 15.95
CA ASP A 96 50.20 -75.08 17.43
C ASP A 96 50.38 -73.64 18.02
N ILE A 97 50.28 -73.28 19.31
CA ILE A 97 50.60 -73.84 20.66
C ILE A 97 52.07 -73.65 21.12
N ASP A 98 52.33 -72.58 21.88
CA ASP A 98 52.78 -72.65 23.28
C ASP A 98 52.68 -71.27 23.99
N THR A 99 52.81 -71.10 25.32
CA THR A 99 51.87 -71.38 26.44
C THR A 99 52.23 -70.44 27.63
N VAL A 100 51.38 -70.35 28.68
CA VAL A 100 51.60 -69.77 30.04
C VAL A 100 51.02 -68.35 30.33
N LEU A 101 50.39 -68.26 31.51
CA LEU A 101 49.60 -67.16 32.10
C LEU A 101 50.45 -66.04 32.73
N VAL A 102 49.82 -64.90 33.10
CA VAL A 102 49.60 -64.51 34.52
C VAL A 102 48.69 -63.26 34.72
N ALA A 103 47.76 -63.38 35.67
CA ALA A 103 47.01 -62.36 36.46
C ALA A 103 46.24 -61.19 35.80
N GLN A 104 44.99 -61.04 36.25
CA GLN A 104 44.21 -59.79 36.25
C GLN A 104 44.35 -59.08 37.61
N LEU A 105 44.22 -57.74 37.63
CA LEU A 105 43.85 -56.97 38.83
C LEU A 105 42.85 -55.86 38.44
N PRO A 106 41.93 -55.45 39.33
CA PRO A 106 40.79 -54.60 38.98
C PRO A 106 41.12 -53.09 39.00
N GLY A 107 40.41 -52.31 38.15
CA GLY A 107 40.51 -50.86 38.09
C GLY A 107 39.16 -50.16 38.36
N GLU A 108 39.20 -49.18 39.26
CA GLU A 108 38.14 -48.26 39.67
C GLU A 108 37.17 -47.77 38.56
N PRO A 109 35.84 -47.74 38.80
CA PRO A 109 34.84 -47.34 37.80
C PRO A 109 34.69 -45.81 37.58
N TRP A 110 35.49 -44.98 38.26
CA TRP A 110 35.22 -43.54 38.41
C TRP A 110 35.97 -42.60 37.44
N THR A 111 36.72 -43.10 36.46
CA THR A 111 37.57 -42.26 35.58
C THR A 111 36.95 -41.89 34.22
N GLN A 112 35.87 -42.56 33.80
CA GLN A 112 35.36 -42.46 32.42
C GLN A 112 34.31 -41.34 32.22
N SER A 113 33.66 -40.86 33.29
CA SER A 113 32.74 -39.71 33.25
C SER A 113 33.47 -38.41 32.92
N ASP A 114 34.58 -38.16 33.59
CA ASP A 114 35.15 -36.81 33.70
C ASP A 114 35.94 -36.42 32.45
N LEU A 115 36.57 -37.39 31.76
CA LEU A 115 37.14 -37.16 30.43
C LEU A 115 36.06 -36.81 29.40
N SER A 116 34.91 -37.48 29.44
CA SER A 116 33.78 -37.21 28.55
C SER A 116 33.22 -35.81 28.77
N ILE A 117 33.02 -35.42 30.03
CA ILE A 117 32.61 -34.06 30.43
C ILE A 117 33.64 -33.03 29.94
N CYS A 118 34.93 -33.26 30.16
CA CYS A 118 36.01 -32.35 29.74
C CYS A 118 36.12 -32.22 28.21
N GLN A 119 35.88 -33.29 27.45
CA GLN A 119 35.80 -33.24 25.99
C GLN A 119 34.55 -32.48 25.51
N GLN A 120 33.38 -32.73 26.11
CA GLN A 120 32.17 -31.94 25.81
C GLN A 120 32.34 -30.46 26.14
N MET A 121 33.00 -30.12 27.25
CA MET A 121 33.31 -28.73 27.60
C MET A 121 34.23 -28.10 26.56
N LYS A 122 35.30 -28.78 26.12
CA LYS A 122 36.18 -28.29 25.04
C LYS A 122 35.45 -28.10 23.70
N ALA A 123 34.52 -28.99 23.36
CA ALA A 123 33.68 -28.85 22.17
C ALA A 123 32.71 -27.66 22.28
N LYS A 124 32.00 -27.53 23.41
CA LYS A 124 31.09 -26.41 23.70
C LYS A 124 31.82 -25.07 23.72
N SER A 125 32.97 -24.98 24.39
CA SER A 125 33.81 -23.76 24.40
C SER A 125 34.35 -23.41 23.02
N ARG A 126 34.73 -24.40 22.18
CA ARG A 126 35.10 -24.14 20.77
C ARG A 126 33.93 -23.59 19.97
N ALA A 127 32.74 -24.19 20.06
CA ALA A 127 31.54 -23.71 19.38
C ALA A 127 31.17 -22.27 19.82
N VAL A 128 31.21 -21.99 21.12
CA VAL A 128 30.97 -20.63 21.67
C VAL A 128 32.02 -19.62 21.17
N LEU A 129 33.30 -19.98 21.13
CA LEU A 129 34.36 -19.11 20.59
C LEU A 129 34.18 -18.85 19.09
N THR A 130 33.80 -19.86 18.31
CA THR A 130 33.50 -19.68 16.88
C THR A 130 32.30 -18.76 16.69
N VAL A 131 31.18 -18.99 17.38
CA VAL A 131 29.97 -18.15 17.29
C VAL A 131 30.26 -16.70 17.71
N LEU A 132 30.98 -16.49 18.82
CA LEU A 132 31.37 -15.14 19.26
C LEU A 132 32.31 -14.45 18.26
N SER A 133 33.29 -15.17 17.70
CA SER A 133 34.21 -14.63 16.69
C SER A 133 33.46 -14.24 15.41
N SER A 134 32.56 -15.10 14.92
CA SER A 134 31.69 -14.80 13.76
C SER A 134 30.77 -13.61 14.03
N LEU A 135 30.18 -13.50 15.22
CA LEU A 135 29.32 -12.38 15.60
C LEU A 135 30.11 -11.06 15.70
N ILE A 136 31.30 -11.07 16.32
CA ILE A 136 32.18 -9.91 16.42
C ILE A 136 32.63 -9.47 15.02
N THR A 137 32.98 -10.41 14.15
CA THR A 137 33.37 -10.14 12.76
C THR A 137 32.21 -9.52 11.98
N TYR A 138 31.01 -10.11 12.08
CA TYR A 138 29.79 -9.58 11.45
C TYR A 138 29.45 -8.16 11.94
N VAL A 139 29.42 -7.93 13.25
CA VAL A 139 29.16 -6.61 13.86
C VAL A 139 30.19 -5.57 13.40
N SER A 140 31.47 -5.95 13.35
CA SER A 140 32.56 -5.06 12.94
C SER A 140 32.47 -4.71 11.45
N MET A 141 32.21 -5.70 10.58
CA MET A 141 32.06 -5.50 9.14
C MET A 141 30.80 -4.73 8.78
N ASN A 142 29.64 -5.05 9.38
CA ASN A 142 28.38 -4.34 9.16
C ASN A 142 28.46 -2.89 9.69
N GLY A 143 29.05 -2.70 10.87
CA GLY A 143 29.30 -1.36 11.43
C GLY A 143 30.24 -0.52 10.57
N LEU A 144 31.31 -1.12 10.02
CA LEU A 144 32.22 -0.44 9.09
C LEU A 144 31.54 -0.13 7.74
N ALA A 145 30.76 -1.06 7.18
CA ALA A 145 30.03 -0.85 5.93
C ALA A 145 29.02 0.30 6.06
N ARG A 146 28.22 0.32 7.13
CA ARG A 146 27.29 1.44 7.45
C ARG A 146 28.00 2.77 7.70
N ALA A 147 29.23 2.75 8.20
CA ALA A 147 30.03 3.96 8.40
C ALA A 147 30.66 4.50 7.09
N LEU A 148 31.05 3.61 6.17
CA LEU A 148 31.68 3.99 4.90
C LEU A 148 30.66 4.33 3.79
N ASN A 149 29.51 3.66 3.76
CA ASN A 149 28.44 3.92 2.79
C ASN A 149 27.07 3.80 3.47
N PRO A 150 26.64 4.80 4.27
CA PRO A 150 25.32 4.79 4.91
C PRO A 150 24.17 4.81 3.89
N SER A 151 24.38 5.40 2.71
CA SER A 151 23.41 5.45 1.61
C SER A 151 22.99 4.07 1.11
N ALA A 152 23.91 3.10 1.06
CA ALA A 152 23.59 1.70 0.72
C ALA A 152 22.72 0.95 1.76
N PHE A 153 22.35 1.63 2.86
CA PHE A 153 21.44 1.10 3.88
C PHE A 153 20.16 1.95 4.04
N ALA A 154 19.94 2.94 3.18
CA ALA A 154 18.69 3.70 3.09
C ALA A 154 17.87 3.20 1.89
N TRP A 155 16.97 2.24 2.13
CA TRP A 155 16.17 1.56 1.10
C TRP A 155 14.78 2.20 0.87
N SER A 156 14.46 3.26 1.62
CA SER A 156 13.26 4.11 1.48
C SER A 156 13.56 5.52 2.02
N ASP A 157 12.63 6.47 1.88
CA ASP A 157 12.78 7.81 2.48
C ASP A 157 12.86 7.76 4.02
N GLU A 158 12.13 6.85 4.70
CA GLU A 158 12.31 6.59 6.14
C GLU A 158 13.71 6.05 6.46
N GLY A 159 14.30 5.27 5.56
CA GLY A 159 15.69 4.81 5.66
C GLY A 159 16.71 5.96 5.72
N ARG A 160 16.41 7.11 5.10
CA ARG A 160 17.26 8.31 5.13
C ARG A 160 17.20 9.02 6.48
N GLU A 161 16.07 8.91 7.18
CA GLU A 161 15.86 9.46 8.53
C GLU A 161 16.43 8.57 9.67
N GLU A 162 16.97 7.38 9.37
CA GLU A 162 17.42 6.38 10.37
C GLU A 162 18.25 6.98 11.52
N LYS A 163 19.14 7.94 11.23
CA LYS A 163 19.99 8.59 12.25
C LYS A 163 19.19 9.38 13.29
N HIS A 164 18.15 10.10 12.87
CA HIS A 164 17.28 10.87 13.76
C HIS A 164 16.32 9.95 14.49
N TRP A 165 15.76 8.97 13.79
CA TRP A 165 14.90 7.94 14.37
C TRP A 165 15.61 7.15 15.47
N LEU A 166 16.83 6.66 15.22
CA LEU A 166 17.70 6.02 16.21
C LEU A 166 17.95 6.90 17.44
N ALA A 167 18.08 8.22 17.27
CA ALA A 167 18.36 9.13 18.37
C ALA A 167 17.19 9.28 19.36
N THR A 168 15.96 8.95 18.94
CA THR A 168 14.76 9.01 19.81
C THR A 168 14.73 7.90 20.85
N SER A 169 15.25 6.70 20.54
CA SER A 169 15.28 5.58 21.49
C SER A 169 16.06 5.95 22.75
N ASN A 170 15.46 5.78 23.92
CA ASN A 170 16.11 6.07 25.20
C ASN A 170 17.23 5.07 25.54
N SER A 171 17.14 3.81 25.07
CA SER A 171 18.07 2.73 25.43
C SER A 171 19.35 2.73 24.60
N TRP A 172 20.52 2.86 25.25
CA TRP A 172 21.82 2.76 24.58
C TRP A 172 22.02 1.39 23.90
N TRP A 173 21.58 0.31 24.56
CA TRP A 173 21.67 -1.04 24.02
C TRP A 173 20.81 -1.22 22.77
N ASP A 174 19.62 -0.63 22.75
CA ASP A 174 18.72 -0.66 21.60
C ASP A 174 19.31 0.10 20.40
N ARG A 175 19.79 1.33 20.61
CA ARG A 175 20.50 2.12 19.59
C ARG A 175 21.70 1.37 18.99
N LYS A 176 22.39 0.54 19.78
CA LYS A 176 23.52 -0.28 19.32
C LYS A 176 23.08 -1.58 18.63
N ALA A 177 22.11 -2.31 19.18
CA ALA A 177 21.55 -3.50 18.55
C ALA A 177 20.94 -3.18 17.17
N CYS A 178 20.24 -2.06 17.07
CA CYS A 178 19.66 -1.60 15.81
C CYS A 178 20.73 -1.25 14.77
N SER A 179 21.76 -0.50 15.18
CA SER A 179 22.87 -0.09 14.31
C SER A 179 23.79 -1.25 13.87
N TRP A 180 23.96 -2.29 14.69
CA TRP A 180 24.91 -3.39 14.44
C TRP A 180 24.27 -4.67 13.90
N LEU A 181 23.02 -4.95 14.25
CA LEU A 181 22.31 -6.20 13.96
C LEU A 181 20.98 -5.99 13.23
N GLY A 182 20.53 -4.74 13.04
CA GLY A 182 19.21 -4.45 12.46
C GLY A 182 18.04 -4.78 13.40
N LEU A 183 18.31 -4.93 14.70
CA LEU A 183 17.34 -5.30 15.74
C LEU A 183 16.99 -4.06 16.59
N CYS A 184 15.84 -3.45 16.33
CA CYS A 184 15.45 -2.14 16.89
C CYS A 184 14.12 -2.28 17.64
N GLY A 185 13.98 -1.64 18.80
CA GLY A 185 12.77 -1.73 19.63
C GLY A 185 12.58 -3.12 20.21
N VAL A 186 13.66 -3.89 20.44
CA VAL A 186 13.54 -5.30 20.90
C VAL A 186 12.87 -5.40 22.28
N ALA A 187 13.01 -4.37 23.12
CA ALA A 187 12.29 -4.25 24.39
C ALA A 187 10.78 -3.97 24.23
N HIS A 188 10.37 -3.42 23.07
CA HIS A 188 9.00 -3.08 22.70
C HIS A 188 8.31 -4.22 21.93
N TYR A 189 9.05 -5.28 21.57
CA TYR A 189 8.50 -6.38 20.77
C TYR A 189 7.36 -7.09 21.51
N HIS A 190 6.21 -7.14 20.85
CA HIS A 190 5.03 -7.88 21.30
C HIS A 190 4.60 -8.86 20.20
N GLY A 191 4.74 -10.16 20.49
CA GLY A 191 4.34 -11.20 19.55
C GLY A 191 2.85 -11.15 19.21
N VAL A 192 2.52 -11.52 17.97
CA VAL A 192 1.14 -11.48 17.45
C VAL A 192 0.20 -12.32 18.31
N LYS A 193 -0.97 -11.72 18.59
CA LYS A 193 -2.10 -12.32 19.30
C LYS A 193 -3.26 -12.45 18.31
N GLY A 194 -4.13 -13.44 18.50
CA GLY A 194 -5.18 -13.79 17.52
C GLY A 194 -6.17 -12.68 17.16
N ARG A 195 -6.30 -11.65 18.01
CA ARG A 195 -6.97 -10.38 17.67
C ARG A 195 -5.98 -9.25 17.97
N PHE A 196 -5.83 -8.29 17.06
CA PHE A 196 -4.92 -7.15 17.23
C PHE A 196 -5.40 -6.22 18.35
N GLY A 197 -4.48 -5.49 18.99
CA GLY A 197 -4.79 -4.44 19.97
C GLY A 197 -5.50 -4.93 21.24
N HIS A 198 -5.68 -4.01 22.19
CA HIS A 198 -6.34 -4.24 23.48
C HIS A 198 -7.46 -3.21 23.67
N ARG A 199 -8.71 -3.62 23.42
CA ARG A 199 -9.88 -2.78 23.68
C ARG A 199 -9.92 -2.40 25.16
N LYS A 200 -9.74 -1.11 25.46
CA LYS A 200 -9.91 -0.58 26.82
C LYS A 200 -11.36 -0.77 27.24
N PHE A 201 -11.61 -1.60 28.24
CA PHE A 201 -12.87 -1.54 28.99
C PHE A 201 -12.92 -0.18 29.71
N ARG A 202 -13.82 0.72 29.31
CA ARG A 202 -14.21 1.83 30.19
C ARG A 202 -14.80 1.21 31.46
N HIS A 203 -14.33 1.63 32.63
CA HIS A 203 -15.04 1.34 33.87
C HIS A 203 -16.40 2.08 33.85
N ASP A 204 -17.44 1.36 34.25
CA ASP A 204 -18.86 1.74 34.16
C ASP A 204 -19.24 2.81 35.21
N GLY A 205 -18.57 3.95 35.14
CA GLY A 205 -18.56 5.00 36.15
C GLY A 205 -17.70 6.22 35.80
N GLN A 206 -16.88 6.15 34.74
CA GLN A 206 -16.40 7.33 34.02
C GLN A 206 -16.87 7.29 32.57
N ILE A 207 -18.12 7.74 32.43
CA ILE A 207 -18.57 8.45 31.24
C ILE A 207 -18.05 9.90 31.43
N PRO A 208 -16.93 10.33 30.81
CA PRO A 208 -16.98 11.65 30.23
C PRO A 208 -18.16 11.62 29.27
N GLN A 209 -19.03 12.63 29.30
CA GLN A 209 -20.07 12.71 28.29
C GLN A 209 -19.35 12.64 26.94
N VAL A 210 -19.65 11.57 26.19
CA VAL A 210 -19.77 11.77 24.75
C VAL A 210 -21.01 12.63 24.69
N ASP A 211 -20.78 13.92 24.53
CA ASP A 211 -21.87 14.84 24.28
C ASP A 211 -22.40 14.45 22.91
N ASP A 212 -23.51 13.68 22.92
CA ASP A 212 -24.37 13.42 21.77
C ASP A 212 -25.11 14.73 21.36
N ASP A 213 -24.37 15.85 21.38
CA ASP A 213 -24.79 17.24 21.25
C ASP A 213 -24.61 17.68 19.78
N ASP A 214 -25.58 17.25 18.96
CA ASP A 214 -25.93 17.75 17.62
C ASP A 214 -24.88 17.66 16.48
N GLY A 215 -23.57 17.72 16.75
CA GLY A 215 -22.51 17.85 15.74
C GLY A 215 -21.78 16.56 15.32
N SER A 216 -22.04 15.41 15.96
CA SER A 216 -21.32 14.14 15.72
C SER A 216 -21.54 13.49 14.35
N ARG A 217 -22.28 14.18 13.45
CA ARG A 217 -22.64 13.77 12.09
C ARG A 217 -22.33 14.81 11.02
N ASP A 218 -21.66 15.92 11.32
CA ASP A 218 -21.36 16.95 10.31
C ASP A 218 -20.55 16.39 9.12
N TRP A 219 -19.74 15.36 9.36
CA TRP A 219 -19.01 14.63 8.32
C TRP A 219 -19.93 13.83 7.37
N GLU A 220 -21.13 13.37 7.79
CA GLU A 220 -22.13 12.71 6.92
C GLU A 220 -22.62 13.67 5.79
N TYR A 221 -22.39 14.98 5.95
CA TYR A 221 -22.71 16.01 4.95
C TYR A 221 -21.49 16.52 4.16
N ALA A 222 -20.26 16.13 4.51
CA ALA A 222 -19.05 16.57 3.81
C ALA A 222 -19.04 16.19 2.32
N TRP A 223 -19.63 15.04 1.96
CA TRP A 223 -19.85 14.64 0.57
C TRP A 223 -20.87 15.50 -0.20
N SER A 224 -21.46 16.51 0.44
CA SER A 224 -22.35 17.51 -0.17
C SER A 224 -21.88 18.96 0.05
N SER A 225 -20.67 19.17 0.61
CA SER A 225 -20.10 20.52 0.81
C SER A 225 -19.40 21.08 -0.43
N GLY A 226 -19.27 20.31 -1.51
CA GLY A 226 -18.71 20.75 -2.79
C GLY A 226 -19.59 21.74 -3.55
N ASN A 227 -19.32 21.89 -4.86
CA ASN A 227 -19.97 22.93 -5.67
C ASN A 227 -21.50 22.73 -5.76
N LYS A 228 -22.25 23.79 -5.43
CA LYS A 228 -23.72 23.79 -5.31
C LYS A 228 -24.47 24.11 -6.61
N THR A 229 -23.77 24.32 -7.73
CA THR A 229 -24.40 24.36 -9.07
C THR A 229 -25.12 23.04 -9.38
N SER A 230 -26.33 23.09 -9.91
CA SER A 230 -27.05 21.87 -10.32
C SER A 230 -26.59 21.42 -11.72
N PRO A 231 -26.70 20.11 -12.08
CA PRO A 231 -26.38 19.63 -13.43
C PRO A 231 -27.16 20.33 -14.57
N GLY A 232 -28.32 20.92 -14.27
CA GLY A 232 -29.09 21.73 -15.21
C GLY A 232 -28.47 23.11 -15.51
N ASP A 233 -27.68 23.67 -14.58
CA ASP A 233 -27.05 24.99 -14.70
C ASP A 233 -25.72 24.95 -15.48
N TRP A 234 -25.11 23.76 -15.62
CA TRP A 234 -23.89 23.57 -16.38
C TRP A 234 -24.12 23.75 -17.89
N ALA A 235 -23.09 24.28 -18.58
CA ALA A 235 -23.06 24.29 -20.03
C ALA A 235 -22.98 22.86 -20.61
N ASP A 236 -23.43 22.68 -21.86
CA ASP A 236 -23.60 21.35 -22.45
C ASP A 236 -22.29 20.61 -22.72
N ASP A 237 -21.15 21.32 -22.76
CA ASP A 237 -19.80 20.78 -22.82
C ASP A 237 -19.34 20.26 -21.45
N GLU A 238 -19.37 21.09 -20.41
CA GLU A 238 -19.03 20.69 -19.03
C GLU A 238 -19.96 19.58 -18.50
N ARG A 239 -21.24 19.54 -18.93
CA ARG A 239 -22.14 18.43 -18.62
C ARG A 239 -21.70 17.11 -19.26
N ARG A 240 -21.14 17.14 -20.48
CA ARG A 240 -20.57 15.94 -21.13
C ARG A 240 -19.29 15.49 -20.44
N LEU A 241 -18.41 16.43 -20.10
CA LEU A 241 -17.16 16.14 -19.37
C LEU A 241 -17.39 15.55 -17.97
N ARG A 242 -18.60 15.64 -17.42
CA ARG A 242 -19.02 15.08 -16.12
C ARG A 242 -19.89 13.82 -16.22
N LEU A 243 -20.10 13.28 -17.42
CA LEU A 243 -20.88 12.06 -17.62
C LEU A 243 -20.02 10.83 -17.38
N ILE A 244 -20.43 9.97 -16.44
CA ILE A 244 -19.92 8.60 -16.34
C ILE A 244 -20.74 7.73 -17.32
N PRO A 245 -20.11 6.99 -18.26
CA PRO A 245 -20.84 6.10 -19.16
C PRO A 245 -21.48 4.92 -18.42
N ASP A 246 -22.70 4.53 -18.80
CA ASP A 246 -23.48 3.50 -18.08
C ASP A 246 -22.76 2.14 -17.98
N TYR A 247 -21.96 1.78 -19.00
CA TYR A 247 -21.16 0.55 -18.99
C TYR A 247 -20.15 0.48 -17.84
N VAL A 248 -19.66 1.62 -17.34
CA VAL A 248 -18.73 1.66 -16.18
C VAL A 248 -19.41 1.13 -14.91
N LEU A 249 -20.73 1.28 -14.79
CA LEU A 249 -21.52 0.77 -13.68
C LEU A 249 -22.02 -0.66 -13.94
N GLU A 250 -22.30 -1.01 -15.20
CA GLU A 250 -22.68 -2.37 -15.61
C GLU A 250 -21.58 -3.40 -15.35
N TYR A 251 -20.32 -3.02 -15.60
CA TYR A 251 -19.13 -3.86 -15.46
C TYR A 251 -18.32 -3.57 -14.18
N ALA A 252 -18.93 -2.87 -13.21
CA ALA A 252 -18.29 -2.48 -11.94
C ALA A 252 -17.94 -3.70 -11.05
N PRO A 253 -16.82 -3.68 -10.31
CA PRO A 253 -16.41 -4.78 -9.44
C PRO A 253 -17.40 -5.08 -8.31
N LEU A 254 -17.35 -6.32 -7.82
CA LEU A 254 -17.96 -6.80 -6.58
C LEU A 254 -16.81 -7.28 -5.68
N VAL A 255 -16.79 -6.86 -4.41
CA VAL A 255 -15.66 -7.11 -3.52
C VAL A 255 -16.05 -8.07 -2.40
N HIS A 256 -15.51 -9.29 -2.40
CA HIS A 256 -15.54 -10.13 -1.20
C HIS A 256 -14.56 -9.56 -0.18
N LEU A 257 -15.08 -9.08 0.95
CA LEU A 257 -14.29 -8.71 2.13
C LEU A 257 -14.03 -9.97 2.97
N PHE A 258 -12.82 -10.11 3.53
CA PHE A 258 -12.46 -11.29 4.30
C PHE A 258 -13.39 -11.55 5.50
N SER A 259 -13.86 -12.79 5.68
CA SER A 259 -14.87 -13.14 6.69
C SER A 259 -14.43 -12.90 8.15
N GLY A 260 -13.12 -12.95 8.41
CA GLY A 260 -12.52 -12.69 9.72
C GLY A 260 -12.11 -11.24 9.99
N GLU A 261 -12.49 -10.29 9.13
CA GLU A 261 -11.87 -8.95 9.15
C GLU A 261 -12.14 -8.15 10.44
N GLN A 262 -11.13 -7.38 10.82
CA GLN A 262 -10.99 -6.59 12.03
C GLN A 262 -11.14 -5.08 11.80
N PHE A 263 -10.82 -4.63 10.57
CA PHE A 263 -10.81 -3.25 10.11
C PHE A 263 -11.58 -3.20 8.78
N TRP A 264 -12.85 -2.82 8.84
CA TRP A 264 -13.75 -2.83 7.67
C TRP A 264 -13.62 -1.51 6.89
N PRO A 265 -14.09 -1.42 5.63
CA PRO A 265 -14.04 -0.17 4.85
C PRO A 265 -14.64 1.02 5.62
N THR A 266 -14.12 2.23 5.39
CA THR A 266 -14.49 3.45 6.14
C THR A 266 -14.68 4.65 5.22
N ASP A 267 -15.45 5.62 5.68
CA ASP A 267 -15.58 6.91 4.99
C ASP A 267 -14.36 7.81 5.28
N ILE A 268 -13.79 8.43 4.23
CA ILE A 268 -12.73 9.43 4.39
C ILE A 268 -13.21 10.70 5.12
N ALA A 269 -14.51 11.00 5.10
CA ALA A 269 -15.08 12.08 5.89
C ALA A 269 -15.08 11.76 7.41
N GLU A 270 -15.40 10.52 7.79
CA GLU A 270 -15.28 10.04 9.18
C GLU A 270 -13.81 10.03 9.61
N HIS A 271 -12.91 9.54 8.76
CA HIS A 271 -11.47 9.53 8.99
C HIS A 271 -10.91 10.93 9.30
N LEU A 272 -11.28 11.95 8.51
CA LEU A 272 -10.83 13.33 8.70
C LEU A 272 -11.29 13.96 10.03
N HIS A 273 -12.35 13.44 10.65
CA HIS A 273 -12.80 13.86 11.98
C HIS A 273 -11.89 13.32 13.10
N HIS A 274 -11.20 12.20 12.88
CA HIS A 274 -10.40 11.51 13.92
C HIS A 274 -8.88 11.70 13.79
N VAL A 275 -8.41 12.49 12.84
CA VAL A 275 -7.00 12.82 12.60
C VAL A 275 -6.71 14.32 12.80
N THR A 276 -5.47 14.66 13.11
CA THR A 276 -4.95 16.04 13.10
C THR A 276 -3.76 16.14 12.14
N PRO A 277 -3.78 17.04 11.14
CA PRO A 277 -2.64 17.24 10.25
C PRO A 277 -1.37 17.65 11.00
N GLN A 278 -0.28 16.91 10.79
CA GLN A 278 1.04 17.21 11.36
C GLN A 278 2.08 17.40 10.26
N LEU A 279 2.95 18.40 10.41
CA LEU A 279 4.16 18.55 9.62
C LEU A 279 5.23 17.66 10.25
N ASN A 280 5.45 16.49 9.67
CA ASN A 280 6.14 15.36 10.29
C ASN A 280 5.52 14.93 11.64
N TYR A 281 6.07 15.42 12.75
CA TYR A 281 5.64 15.11 14.13
C TYR A 281 5.15 16.36 14.89
N THR A 282 4.84 17.45 14.17
CA THR A 282 4.41 18.73 14.75
C THR A 282 3.00 19.08 14.25
N PRO A 283 1.97 19.17 15.11
CA PRO A 283 0.62 19.58 14.70
C PRO A 283 0.59 20.93 13.99
N ILE A 284 -0.15 20.99 12.88
CA ILE A 284 -0.39 22.19 12.07
C ILE A 284 -1.63 22.94 12.55
N LYS A 285 -2.62 22.20 13.05
CA LYS A 285 -3.93 22.69 13.54
C LYS A 285 -4.19 22.27 14.98
N SER A 286 -5.24 22.83 15.60
CA SER A 286 -5.84 22.27 16.81
C SER A 286 -6.51 20.92 16.50
N GLN A 287 -6.58 20.02 17.49
CA GLN A 287 -7.39 18.80 17.38
C GLN A 287 -8.90 19.09 17.27
N GLU A 288 -9.32 20.29 17.67
CA GLU A 288 -10.69 20.82 17.55
C GLU A 288 -10.99 21.41 16.14
N GLU A 289 -9.97 21.58 15.28
CA GLU A 289 -10.11 22.18 13.95
C GLU A 289 -9.91 21.14 12.85
N HIS A 290 -10.91 20.26 12.68
CA HIS A 290 -10.90 19.22 11.66
C HIS A 290 -10.72 19.79 10.24
N SER A 291 -9.92 19.09 9.43
CA SER A 291 -9.92 19.30 7.98
C SER A 291 -11.17 18.67 7.37
N THR A 292 -11.62 19.18 6.23
CA THR A 292 -12.80 18.68 5.51
C THR A 292 -12.42 18.27 4.10
N LEU A 293 -13.29 17.50 3.44
CA LEU A 293 -13.09 17.12 2.04
C LEU A 293 -13.07 18.32 1.07
N SER A 294 -13.52 19.51 1.50
CA SER A 294 -13.56 20.76 0.73
C SER A 294 -12.41 21.74 1.02
N ASN A 295 -11.43 21.37 1.87
CA ASN A 295 -10.27 22.23 2.16
C ASN A 295 -8.99 21.45 2.55
N LEU A 296 -8.89 20.18 2.16
CA LEU A 296 -7.73 19.34 2.48
C LEU A 296 -6.50 19.72 1.64
N ASP A 297 -6.72 20.20 0.42
CA ASP A 297 -5.70 20.76 -0.48
C ASP A 297 -4.99 21.99 0.11
N GLU A 298 -5.67 22.78 0.95
CA GLU A 298 -5.06 23.90 1.67
C GLU A 298 -3.84 23.47 2.49
N LEU A 299 -3.77 22.21 2.94
CA LEU A 299 -2.61 21.69 3.68
C LEU A 299 -1.33 21.72 2.84
N ASN A 300 -1.45 21.72 1.50
CA ASN A 300 -0.33 21.81 0.58
C ASN A 300 0.48 23.11 0.72
N LYS A 301 -0.05 24.15 1.39
CA LYS A 301 0.74 25.35 1.74
C LYS A 301 1.93 25.06 2.66
N TRP A 302 1.95 23.90 3.33
CA TRP A 302 3.04 23.44 4.17
C TRP A 302 3.94 22.46 3.41
N GLN A 303 5.08 22.94 2.92
CA GLN A 303 6.07 22.13 2.19
C GLN A 303 5.45 21.33 1.03
N GLN A 304 4.54 21.97 0.28
CA GLN A 304 3.79 21.40 -0.85
C GLN A 304 2.89 20.20 -0.50
N GLY A 305 2.67 19.94 0.79
CA GLY A 305 1.94 18.78 1.30
C GLY A 305 2.83 17.56 1.59
N ARG A 306 4.01 17.45 0.95
CA ARG A 306 4.87 16.25 0.94
C ARG A 306 5.22 15.69 2.34
N TYR A 307 5.30 16.56 3.34
CA TYR A 307 5.63 16.18 4.72
C TYR A 307 4.46 16.39 5.70
N VAL A 308 3.24 16.49 5.18
CA VAL A 308 2.00 16.56 5.98
C VAL A 308 1.41 15.16 6.14
N PHE A 309 1.15 14.78 7.38
CA PHE A 309 0.65 13.47 7.79
C PHE A 309 -0.70 13.65 8.50
N LEU A 310 -1.73 12.92 8.08
CA LEU A 310 -3.04 12.90 8.72
C LEU A 310 -3.01 11.97 9.95
N THR A 311 -2.33 12.40 11.00
CA THR A 311 -2.04 11.58 12.17
C THR A 311 -3.26 11.39 13.08
N SER A 312 -3.56 10.15 13.43
CA SER A 312 -4.61 9.73 14.38
C SER A 312 -4.53 10.45 15.73
N ASN A 313 -5.68 10.93 16.19
CA ASN A 313 -5.85 11.46 17.55
C ASN A 313 -5.93 10.34 18.61
N ASP A 314 -6.25 9.11 18.19
CA ASP A 314 -6.34 7.92 19.04
C ASP A 314 -5.08 7.05 18.98
N ASN A 315 -4.79 6.31 20.06
CA ASN A 315 -3.86 5.19 19.98
C ASN A 315 -4.54 3.99 19.30
N VAL A 316 -4.09 3.67 18.09
CA VAL A 316 -4.55 2.56 17.23
C VAL A 316 -4.65 1.22 17.95
N GLU A 317 -3.73 0.91 18.87
CA GLU A 317 -3.77 -0.36 19.63
C GLU A 317 -4.92 -0.42 20.63
N GLY A 318 -5.50 0.72 21.00
CA GLY A 318 -6.73 0.79 21.80
C GLY A 318 -7.99 0.36 21.05
N ARG A 319 -7.93 0.23 19.72
CA ARG A 319 -9.06 -0.05 18.81
C ARG A 319 -10.25 0.90 18.99
N PRO A 320 -10.09 2.20 18.72
CA PRO A 320 -11.24 3.10 18.56
C PRO A 320 -12.17 2.61 17.44
N THR A 321 -13.45 2.99 17.50
CA THR A 321 -14.50 2.40 16.67
C THR A 321 -14.45 2.79 15.20
N TRP A 322 -13.98 4.00 14.89
CA TRP A 322 -13.81 4.50 13.53
C TRP A 322 -12.78 3.67 12.75
N LEU A 323 -11.64 3.31 13.38
CA LEU A 323 -10.69 2.35 12.78
C LEU A 323 -11.35 0.97 12.56
N GLU A 324 -12.12 0.43 13.52
CA GLU A 324 -12.75 -0.89 13.34
C GLU A 324 -13.79 -0.94 12.21
N GLY A 325 -14.33 0.18 11.73
CA GLY A 325 -15.22 0.27 10.56
C GLY A 325 -16.55 -0.52 10.64
N LYS A 326 -16.92 -1.08 11.80
CA LYS A 326 -17.97 -2.11 11.92
C LYS A 326 -19.39 -1.71 11.52
N ALA A 327 -19.69 -0.42 11.44
CA ALA A 327 -20.96 0.06 10.89
C ALA A 327 -21.08 -0.22 9.37
N ASN A 328 -19.97 -0.50 8.72
CA ASN A 328 -19.78 -0.57 7.27
C ASN A 328 -19.59 -2.00 6.76
N ILE A 329 -19.83 -3.02 7.62
CA ILE A 329 -19.97 -4.41 7.17
C ILE A 329 -21.14 -4.47 6.17
N PRO A 330 -20.93 -4.98 4.94
CA PRO A 330 -21.98 -5.07 3.93
C PRO A 330 -23.22 -5.81 4.44
N LYS A 331 -24.41 -5.35 4.04
CA LYS A 331 -25.64 -6.08 4.38
C LYS A 331 -25.61 -7.46 3.73
N ALA A 332 -25.88 -8.48 4.54
CA ALA A 332 -25.90 -9.86 4.09
C ALA A 332 -26.83 -10.06 2.89
N VAL A 333 -26.49 -11.02 2.03
CA VAL A 333 -27.35 -11.45 0.94
C VAL A 333 -28.66 -11.98 1.52
N VAL A 334 -29.76 -11.28 1.26
CA VAL A 334 -31.10 -11.82 1.46
C VAL A 334 -31.32 -12.81 0.32
N ASP A 335 -31.72 -14.06 0.62
CA ASP A 335 -31.80 -15.17 -0.35
C ASP A 335 -32.47 -14.76 -1.68
N LEU A 336 -31.62 -14.47 -2.66
CA LEU A 336 -31.98 -14.34 -4.08
C LEU A 336 -31.80 -15.73 -4.69
N GLY A 337 -32.81 -16.59 -4.49
CA GLY A 337 -32.73 -18.00 -4.86
C GLY A 337 -32.42 -18.21 -6.34
N ASP A 338 -31.33 -18.93 -6.60
CA ASP A 338 -30.99 -19.62 -7.85
C ASP A 338 -30.98 -18.82 -9.19
N GLU A 339 -31.04 -17.49 -9.17
CA GLU A 339 -31.07 -16.63 -10.38
C GLU A 339 -29.78 -15.82 -10.66
N LEU A 340 -28.72 -15.94 -9.84
CA LEU A 340 -27.43 -15.29 -10.12
C LEU A 340 -26.51 -16.20 -10.95
N GLU A 341 -26.39 -15.90 -12.24
CA GLU A 341 -25.43 -16.55 -13.15
C GLU A 341 -23.99 -16.28 -12.68
N TRP A 342 -23.27 -17.34 -12.28
CA TRP A 342 -21.92 -17.25 -11.75
C TRP A 342 -20.93 -17.88 -12.73
N ASP A 343 -20.06 -17.04 -13.29
CA ASP A 343 -18.89 -17.47 -14.07
C ASP A 343 -17.72 -17.65 -13.10
N GLY A 344 -17.19 -18.87 -13.00
CA GLY A 344 -16.04 -19.19 -12.15
C GLY A 344 -14.72 -18.58 -12.61
N GLY A 345 -14.65 -18.05 -13.82
CA GLY A 345 -13.42 -17.57 -14.43
C GLY A 345 -12.52 -18.70 -14.97
N VAL A 346 -11.37 -18.31 -15.51
CA VAL A 346 -10.49 -19.18 -16.30
C VAL A 346 -9.33 -19.68 -15.45
N HIS A 347 -9.38 -20.91 -14.95
CA HIS A 347 -8.35 -21.45 -14.03
C HIS A 347 -7.11 -22.08 -14.69
N GLY A 348 -7.08 -22.19 -16.03
CA GLY A 348 -5.92 -22.72 -16.77
C GLY A 348 -5.47 -21.72 -17.82
N ALA A 349 -4.15 -21.63 -18.07
CA ALA A 349 -3.61 -20.79 -19.12
C ALA A 349 -4.22 -21.16 -20.49
N LEU A 350 -4.84 -20.19 -21.13
CA LEU A 350 -5.23 -20.27 -22.54
C LEU A 350 -4.00 -19.95 -23.41
N ASP A 351 -4.08 -20.24 -24.71
CA ASP A 351 -3.09 -19.76 -25.67
C ASP A 351 -2.93 -18.24 -25.55
N ASP A 352 -1.69 -17.74 -25.67
CA ASP A 352 -1.39 -16.31 -25.58
C ASP A 352 -2.27 -15.51 -26.55
N LEU A 353 -2.96 -14.48 -26.06
CA LEU A 353 -3.69 -13.58 -26.96
C LEU A 353 -2.69 -12.90 -27.90
N PRO A 354 -2.93 -12.91 -29.23
CA PRO A 354 -2.12 -12.16 -30.18
C PRO A 354 -2.01 -10.69 -29.75
N LEU A 355 -0.81 -10.12 -29.83
CA LEU A 355 -0.62 -8.69 -29.56
C LEU A 355 -1.48 -7.82 -30.50
N ASP A 356 -1.74 -8.30 -31.71
CA ASP A 356 -2.66 -7.76 -32.71
C ASP A 356 -4.10 -7.60 -32.17
N ASP A 357 -4.60 -8.52 -31.33
CA ASP A 357 -5.93 -8.41 -30.68
C ASP A 357 -5.93 -7.43 -29.48
N MET A 358 -4.74 -6.95 -29.11
CA MET A 358 -4.47 -6.06 -27.98
C MET A 358 -4.02 -4.65 -28.40
N GLU A 359 -3.54 -4.46 -29.63
CA GLU A 359 -2.88 -3.23 -30.12
C GLU A 359 -3.73 -1.96 -29.88
N ASP A 360 -5.01 -1.98 -30.26
CA ASP A 360 -5.94 -0.85 -30.15
C ASP A 360 -6.36 -0.47 -28.70
N TRP A 361 -5.84 -1.13 -27.64
CA TRP A 361 -6.23 -0.83 -26.24
C TRP A 361 -5.16 -1.10 -25.16
N TYR A 362 -4.10 -1.84 -25.49
CA TYR A 362 -3.02 -2.18 -24.56
C TYR A 362 -2.23 -0.94 -24.11
N ASP A 363 -1.83 -0.07 -25.03
CA ASP A 363 -1.24 1.24 -24.75
C ASP A 363 -2.19 2.34 -25.24
N ALA A 364 -2.63 3.22 -24.34
CA ALA A 364 -3.58 4.30 -24.67
C ALA A 364 -2.91 5.58 -25.21
N GLY A 365 -1.58 5.60 -25.31
CA GLY A 365 -0.79 6.77 -25.71
C GLY A 365 -0.81 7.90 -24.68
N ASP A 366 -0.31 9.07 -25.10
CA ASP A 366 -0.27 10.30 -24.27
C ASP A 366 -1.63 11.03 -24.19
N GLY A 367 -2.73 10.39 -24.63
CA GLY A 367 -4.07 10.99 -24.72
C GLY A 367 -4.19 12.22 -25.64
N SER A 368 -3.12 12.63 -26.32
CA SER A 368 -3.13 13.85 -27.13
C SER A 368 -3.94 13.64 -28.40
N SER A 369 -5.10 14.29 -28.49
CA SER A 369 -5.97 14.25 -29.67
C SER A 369 -5.43 15.11 -30.83
N ARG A 370 -4.22 14.78 -31.33
CA ARG A 370 -3.81 15.17 -32.68
C ARG A 370 -4.66 14.39 -33.66
N CYS A 371 -5.77 14.98 -34.10
CA CYS A 371 -6.54 14.47 -35.22
C CYS A 371 -5.74 14.65 -36.53
N GLU A 372 -4.74 13.81 -36.72
CA GLU A 372 -3.76 13.85 -37.82
C GLU A 372 -4.37 13.54 -39.20
N SER A 373 -5.68 13.24 -39.24
CA SER A 373 -6.50 13.05 -40.44
C SER A 373 -7.62 14.11 -40.60
N CYS A 374 -7.49 15.28 -39.97
CA CYS A 374 -8.38 16.43 -40.20
C CYS A 374 -7.97 17.33 -41.39
N ASP A 375 -7.27 16.80 -42.40
CA ASP A 375 -7.00 17.56 -43.63
C ASP A 375 -8.14 17.43 -44.65
N ARG A 376 -9.03 18.42 -44.64
CA ARG A 376 -9.92 18.87 -45.74
C ARG A 376 -10.68 17.78 -46.52
N THR A 377 -11.93 17.53 -46.10
CA THR A 377 -13.04 17.29 -47.05
C THR A 377 -14.23 18.19 -46.71
N ASP A 378 -15.08 18.47 -47.71
CA ASP A 378 -16.11 19.52 -47.66
C ASP A 378 -17.23 19.24 -46.64
N PRO A 379 -17.80 20.28 -45.97
CA PRO A 379 -18.93 20.14 -45.06
C PRO A 379 -20.25 19.93 -45.84
N GLY A 380 -20.51 18.69 -46.29
CA GLY A 380 -21.49 18.45 -47.36
C GLY A 380 -22.28 17.15 -47.38
N SER A 381 -22.41 16.37 -46.29
CA SER A 381 -23.41 15.28 -46.18
C SER A 381 -23.70 14.83 -44.74
N PRO A 382 -24.95 14.48 -44.38
CA PRO A 382 -25.29 13.94 -43.07
C PRO A 382 -25.03 12.42 -43.00
N GLY A 383 -24.14 11.99 -42.10
CA GLY A 383 -23.97 10.58 -41.74
C GLY A 383 -25.18 10.04 -40.97
N GLN A 384 -25.54 8.78 -41.20
CA GLN A 384 -26.71 8.15 -40.57
C GLN A 384 -26.45 7.76 -39.10
N PRO A 385 -27.49 7.77 -38.24
CA PRO A 385 -27.39 7.16 -36.91
C PRO A 385 -27.30 5.63 -37.03
N VAL A 386 -26.45 5.01 -36.21
CA VAL A 386 -26.36 3.55 -36.10
C VAL A 386 -27.57 3.04 -35.32
N THR A 387 -28.40 2.24 -35.96
CA THR A 387 -29.60 1.63 -35.36
C THR A 387 -29.27 0.31 -34.68
N THR A 388 -29.28 0.28 -33.35
CA THR A 388 -29.35 -0.97 -32.58
C THR A 388 -30.79 -1.44 -32.49
N GLU A 389 -31.22 -2.32 -33.39
CA GLU A 389 -32.49 -3.04 -33.24
C GLU A 389 -32.32 -4.28 -32.36
N THR A 390 -32.77 -4.18 -31.10
CA THR A 390 -33.35 -5.30 -30.35
C THR A 390 -34.58 -4.79 -29.62
N SER A 391 -35.68 -5.54 -29.68
CA SER A 391 -37.01 -5.08 -29.27
C SER A 391 -37.68 -6.04 -28.30
N GLU A 392 -37.47 -5.85 -27.00
CA GLU A 392 -38.26 -6.51 -25.96
C GLU A 392 -38.32 -5.66 -24.67
N GLY A 393 -39.55 -5.36 -24.21
CA GLY A 393 -39.82 -4.95 -22.81
C GLY A 393 -39.57 -3.49 -22.39
N GLU A 394 -40.30 -2.51 -22.95
CA GLU A 394 -40.45 -1.21 -22.24
C GLU A 394 -41.16 -1.41 -20.89
N GLY A 395 -40.48 -1.05 -19.77
CA GLY A 395 -41.00 -1.30 -18.42
C GLY A 395 -40.82 -0.16 -17.40
N PHE A 396 -40.08 0.91 -17.72
CA PHE A 396 -39.81 2.01 -16.78
C PHE A 396 -40.89 3.10 -16.83
N VAL A 397 -42.01 2.84 -16.16
CA VAL A 397 -43.05 3.85 -15.91
C VAL A 397 -42.48 4.98 -15.04
N ALA A 398 -42.64 6.23 -15.50
CA ALA A 398 -42.28 7.43 -14.75
C ALA A 398 -43.16 7.58 -13.47
N GLY A 399 -42.68 6.99 -12.37
CA GLY A 399 -43.38 6.91 -11.09
C GLY A 399 -43.51 8.26 -10.39
N ARG A 400 -44.70 8.86 -10.49
CA ARG A 400 -45.10 10.09 -9.80
C ARG A 400 -44.85 10.02 -8.28
N PHE A 401 -44.29 11.09 -7.72
CA PHE A 401 -43.98 11.27 -6.29
C PHE A 401 -44.98 10.64 -5.31
N ASN A 402 -44.44 9.86 -4.37
CA ASN A 402 -45.04 9.62 -3.06
C ASN A 402 -43.91 9.42 -2.04
N GLU A 403 -44.01 10.04 -0.86
CA GLU A 403 -42.82 10.30 -0.03
C GLU A 403 -42.37 9.10 0.83
N ARG A 404 -41.30 8.43 0.40
CA ARG A 404 -40.31 7.75 1.26
C ARG A 404 -38.91 8.05 0.75
N SER A 405 -37.93 8.08 1.64
CA SER A 405 -36.57 8.55 1.33
C SER A 405 -35.83 7.61 0.36
N PRO A 406 -35.24 8.11 -0.74
CA PRO A 406 -34.42 7.28 -1.63
C PRO A 406 -33.22 6.61 -0.96
N ARG A 407 -32.70 7.18 0.15
CA ARG A 407 -31.66 6.54 0.98
C ARG A 407 -32.19 5.26 1.63
N GLU A 408 -33.39 5.30 2.18
CA GLU A 408 -34.01 4.20 2.95
C GLU A 408 -34.24 2.93 2.10
N VAL A 409 -34.42 3.08 0.79
CA VAL A 409 -34.61 1.97 -0.17
C VAL A 409 -33.27 1.32 -0.59
N LYS A 410 -32.14 2.04 -0.53
CA LYS A 410 -30.81 1.46 -0.76
C LYS A 410 -30.32 0.65 0.45
N ASN A 411 -30.53 1.16 1.66
CA ASN A 411 -29.92 0.66 2.90
C ASN A 411 -30.31 -0.78 3.29
N ASN A 412 -31.35 -1.35 2.68
CA ASN A 412 -31.83 -2.72 2.91
C ASN A 412 -31.46 -3.71 1.78
N LYS A 413 -30.64 -3.32 0.80
CA LYS A 413 -30.21 -4.21 -0.29
C LYS A 413 -28.97 -5.03 0.11
N SER A 414 -28.91 -6.26 -0.40
CA SER A 414 -27.72 -7.12 -0.39
C SER A 414 -26.47 -6.36 -0.85
N GLY A 415 -25.38 -6.48 -0.11
CA GLY A 415 -24.08 -5.88 -0.46
C GLY A 415 -23.94 -4.38 -0.23
N TYR A 416 -24.98 -3.68 0.23
CA TYR A 416 -24.88 -2.27 0.62
C TYR A 416 -23.95 -2.09 1.84
N SER A 417 -22.97 -1.19 1.73
CA SER A 417 -22.19 -0.68 2.85
C SER A 417 -22.46 0.80 3.09
N ASN A 418 -22.38 1.22 4.36
CA ASN A 418 -22.38 2.64 4.74
C ASN A 418 -21.10 3.37 4.31
N ALA A 419 -19.96 2.66 4.16
CA ALA A 419 -18.74 3.25 3.61
C ALA A 419 -18.90 3.46 2.09
N PRO A 420 -18.61 4.66 1.56
CA PRO A 420 -18.62 4.90 0.12
C PRO A 420 -17.33 4.40 -0.55
N ALA A 421 -17.45 3.86 -1.75
CA ALA A 421 -16.32 3.74 -2.67
C ALA A 421 -16.08 5.09 -3.39
N VAL A 422 -14.92 5.27 -4.02
CA VAL A 422 -14.70 6.40 -4.95
C VAL A 422 -14.47 5.87 -6.36
N LEU A 423 -15.25 6.35 -7.32
CA LEU A 423 -15.09 6.03 -8.74
C LEU A 423 -14.47 7.23 -9.47
N ILE A 424 -13.31 7.04 -10.08
CA ILE A 424 -12.65 8.02 -10.95
C ILE A 424 -12.57 7.44 -12.37
N VAL A 425 -13.24 8.08 -13.32
CA VAL A 425 -13.24 7.69 -14.73
C VAL A 425 -12.29 8.59 -15.52
N VAL A 426 -11.37 7.99 -16.26
CA VAL A 426 -10.36 8.66 -17.08
C VAL A 426 -10.61 8.29 -18.54
N ASP A 427 -11.06 9.26 -19.34
CA ASP A 427 -11.07 9.13 -20.81
C ASP A 427 -9.64 9.28 -21.32
N LYS A 428 -9.16 8.32 -22.10
CA LYS A 428 -7.82 8.31 -22.69
C LYS A 428 -7.81 8.72 -24.16
N GLY A 429 -8.98 8.97 -24.75
CA GLY A 429 -9.15 9.12 -26.18
C GLY A 429 -9.19 7.77 -26.92
N ASN A 430 -9.39 7.81 -28.24
CA ASN A 430 -9.45 6.64 -29.12
C ASN A 430 -10.46 5.54 -28.71
N GLY A 431 -11.45 5.89 -27.87
CA GLY A 431 -12.42 4.94 -27.32
C GLY A 431 -11.92 4.14 -26.11
N VAL A 432 -10.71 4.39 -25.61
CA VAL A 432 -10.16 3.77 -24.39
C VAL A 432 -10.58 4.58 -23.17
N VAL A 433 -11.18 3.92 -22.17
CA VAL A 433 -11.63 4.54 -20.93
C VAL A 433 -11.20 3.67 -19.75
N ASP A 434 -10.54 4.28 -18.78
CA ASP A 434 -10.07 3.61 -17.55
C ASP A 434 -10.98 4.00 -16.38
N ALA A 435 -11.63 3.01 -15.74
CA ALA A 435 -12.48 3.22 -14.58
C ALA A 435 -11.80 2.68 -13.30
N PHE A 436 -11.35 3.61 -12.47
CA PHE A 436 -10.72 3.32 -11.19
C PHE A 436 -11.74 3.31 -10.06
N TRP A 437 -11.86 2.17 -9.37
CA TRP A 437 -12.63 2.02 -8.14
C TRP A 437 -11.67 1.96 -6.96
N PHE A 438 -11.77 2.96 -6.08
CA PHE A 438 -10.95 3.10 -4.86
C PHE A 438 -11.75 2.70 -3.62
N TYR A 439 -11.06 2.03 -2.70
CA TYR A 439 -11.57 1.52 -1.44
C TYR A 439 -10.70 2.06 -0.31
N PHE A 440 -11.32 2.66 0.71
CA PHE A 440 -10.61 3.26 1.83
C PHE A 440 -10.86 2.50 3.13
N TYR A 441 -9.80 2.25 3.89
CA TYR A 441 -9.85 1.66 5.23
C TYR A 441 -9.08 2.57 6.18
N SER A 442 -9.58 2.84 7.38
CA SER A 442 -8.93 3.79 8.28
C SER A 442 -7.69 3.22 8.99
N PHE A 443 -7.39 1.92 8.85
CA PHE A 443 -6.19 1.27 9.38
C PHE A 443 -5.80 0.05 8.55
N ASN A 444 -4.56 -0.02 8.09
CA ASN A 444 -3.93 -1.24 7.58
C ASN A 444 -3.32 -2.04 8.75
N LEU A 445 -3.75 -3.30 8.89
CA LEU A 445 -3.13 -4.29 9.77
C LEU A 445 -2.12 -5.14 8.98
N GLY A 446 -0.98 -4.52 8.66
CA GLY A 446 0.12 -5.12 7.92
C GLY A 446 0.62 -6.45 8.46
N ASN A 447 1.32 -7.20 7.63
CA ASN A 447 1.37 -8.66 7.74
C ASN A 447 2.38 -9.22 8.79
N ALA A 448 2.32 -10.53 9.07
CA ALA A 448 3.05 -11.17 10.18
C ALA A 448 3.98 -12.33 9.76
N VAL A 449 5.26 -12.25 10.17
CA VAL A 449 6.30 -13.26 9.91
C VAL A 449 6.92 -13.72 11.22
N LEU A 450 7.00 -15.04 11.46
CA LEU A 450 7.60 -15.64 12.68
C LEU A 450 7.06 -15.03 13.99
N ASN A 451 5.76 -14.74 14.03
CA ASN A 451 5.04 -14.07 15.13
C ASN A 451 5.36 -12.57 15.34
N ILE A 452 6.11 -11.94 14.44
CA ILE A 452 6.41 -10.49 14.42
C ILE A 452 5.55 -9.82 13.35
N ARG A 453 4.89 -8.70 13.66
CA ARG A 453 4.08 -7.93 12.69
C ARG A 453 4.85 -6.74 12.11
N PHE A 454 4.59 -6.38 10.86
CA PHE A 454 5.22 -5.29 10.13
C PHE A 454 4.22 -4.54 9.26
N GLY A 455 4.50 -3.27 8.95
CA GLY A 455 3.73 -2.52 7.95
C GLY A 455 2.33 -2.09 8.37
N ASN A 456 2.03 -2.00 9.66
CA ASN A 456 0.78 -1.37 10.10
C ASN A 456 0.79 0.13 9.72
N HIS A 457 -0.33 0.71 9.33
CA HIS A 457 -0.47 2.17 9.21
C HIS A 457 -1.91 2.64 9.42
N VAL A 458 -2.06 3.92 9.81
CA VAL A 458 -3.36 4.61 9.78
C VAL A 458 -3.64 5.00 8.33
N GLY A 459 -4.91 4.89 7.93
CA GLY A 459 -5.42 5.11 6.57
C GLY A 459 -4.84 4.16 5.52
N ASP A 460 -5.65 3.79 4.54
CA ASP A 460 -5.30 2.78 3.55
C ASP A 460 -6.10 2.97 2.27
N TRP A 461 -5.46 2.86 1.11
CA TRP A 461 -6.05 3.13 -0.20
C TRP A 461 -5.76 1.99 -1.17
N GLU A 462 -6.70 1.06 -1.31
CA GLU A 462 -6.65 -0.02 -2.29
C GLU A 462 -7.49 0.32 -3.52
N HIS A 463 -7.18 -0.21 -4.70
CA HIS A 463 -7.92 0.10 -5.92
C HIS A 463 -7.94 -1.00 -6.99
N SER A 464 -9.03 -1.05 -7.73
CA SER A 464 -9.15 -1.86 -8.94
C SER A 464 -9.46 -0.98 -10.15
N LEU A 465 -8.74 -1.17 -11.24
CA LEU A 465 -8.97 -0.54 -12.53
C LEU A 465 -9.68 -1.53 -13.46
N VAL A 466 -10.77 -1.13 -14.11
CA VAL A 466 -11.29 -1.80 -15.31
C VAL A 466 -11.01 -0.92 -16.53
N ARG A 467 -10.27 -1.45 -17.52
CA ARG A 467 -10.07 -0.80 -18.81
C ARG A 467 -11.16 -1.22 -19.79
N PHE A 468 -11.75 -0.22 -20.44
CA PHE A 468 -12.71 -0.37 -21.53
C PHE A 468 -12.12 0.07 -22.86
N GLN A 469 -12.60 -0.54 -23.94
CA GLN A 469 -12.39 -0.11 -25.32
C GLN A 469 -13.75 -0.08 -26.02
N ASN A 470 -14.15 1.08 -26.53
CA ASN A 470 -15.43 1.31 -27.22
C ASN A 470 -16.64 0.78 -26.41
N GLY A 471 -16.60 0.96 -25.07
CA GLY A 471 -17.64 0.52 -24.13
C GLY A 471 -17.62 -0.97 -23.75
N LYS A 472 -16.71 -1.78 -24.29
CA LYS A 472 -16.50 -3.17 -23.86
C LYS A 472 -15.33 -3.24 -22.88
N PRO A 473 -15.43 -3.96 -21.76
CA PRO A 473 -14.27 -4.17 -20.90
C PRO A 473 -13.23 -5.05 -21.63
N LYS A 474 -11.97 -4.92 -21.24
CA LYS A 474 -10.81 -5.62 -21.87
C LYS A 474 -9.85 -6.20 -20.85
N ALA A 475 -9.56 -5.46 -19.79
CA ALA A 475 -8.68 -5.89 -18.72
C ALA A 475 -9.13 -5.34 -17.37
N ILE A 476 -8.71 -6.02 -16.31
CA ILE A 476 -8.83 -5.58 -14.92
C ILE A 476 -7.45 -5.63 -14.26
N PHE A 477 -7.12 -4.60 -13.48
CA PHE A 477 -5.93 -4.57 -12.63
C PHE A 477 -6.36 -4.42 -11.17
N LEU A 478 -5.68 -5.14 -10.29
CA LEU A 478 -5.92 -5.19 -8.85
C LEU A 478 -4.63 -4.78 -8.11
N SER A 479 -4.70 -3.86 -7.16
CA SER A 479 -3.55 -3.48 -6.34
C SER A 479 -3.16 -4.61 -5.35
N GLU A 480 -1.86 -4.87 -5.24
CA GLU A 480 -1.27 -5.80 -4.28
C GLU A 480 -0.22 -5.04 -3.46
N HIS A 481 -0.67 -4.32 -2.43
CA HIS A 481 0.14 -3.36 -1.68
C HIS A 481 0.75 -2.32 -2.65
N SER A 482 2.06 -2.05 -2.56
CA SER A 482 2.80 -1.17 -3.48
C SER A 482 2.98 -1.71 -4.91
N PHE A 483 2.18 -2.68 -5.36
CA PHE A 483 2.24 -3.32 -6.68
C PHE A 483 0.82 -3.67 -7.15
N GLY A 484 0.68 -4.62 -8.07
CA GLY A 484 -0.59 -5.20 -8.49
C GLY A 484 -0.45 -6.14 -9.67
N GLU A 485 -1.52 -6.84 -10.01
CA GLU A 485 -1.57 -7.75 -11.16
C GLU A 485 -2.71 -7.39 -12.13
N ALA A 486 -2.42 -7.51 -13.42
CA ALA A 486 -3.38 -7.30 -14.49
C ALA A 486 -3.83 -8.64 -15.10
N TYR A 487 -5.12 -8.72 -15.42
CA TYR A 487 -5.79 -9.85 -16.04
C TYR A 487 -6.63 -9.37 -17.22
N ILE A 488 -6.82 -10.21 -18.24
CA ILE A 488 -7.88 -9.96 -19.23
C ILE A 488 -9.23 -10.05 -18.52
N TYR A 489 -10.22 -9.28 -18.97
CA TYR A 489 -11.49 -9.20 -18.27
C TYR A 489 -12.25 -10.53 -18.25
N GLU A 490 -12.09 -11.32 -19.31
CA GLU A 490 -12.68 -12.66 -19.47
C GLU A 490 -12.13 -13.66 -18.45
N ALA A 491 -10.90 -13.49 -17.95
CA ALA A 491 -10.24 -14.49 -17.10
C ALA A 491 -10.74 -14.49 -15.64
N VAL A 492 -11.14 -13.35 -15.09
CA VAL A 492 -11.56 -13.27 -13.67
C VAL A 492 -12.95 -13.87 -13.44
N GLU A 493 -13.23 -14.27 -12.20
CA GLU A 493 -14.56 -14.71 -11.76
C GLU A 493 -15.60 -13.57 -11.91
N LYS A 494 -16.85 -13.88 -12.25
CA LYS A 494 -17.91 -12.87 -12.46
C LYS A 494 -19.28 -13.33 -11.93
N VAL A 495 -20.08 -12.37 -11.46
CA VAL A 495 -21.53 -12.55 -11.24
C VAL A 495 -22.26 -11.73 -12.30
N GLY A 496 -22.95 -12.42 -13.21
CA GLY A 496 -23.40 -11.86 -14.48
C GLY A 496 -22.24 -11.20 -15.23
N LYS A 497 -22.35 -9.89 -15.47
CA LYS A 497 -21.30 -9.10 -16.13
C LYS A 497 -20.18 -8.61 -15.20
N ARG A 498 -20.36 -8.66 -13.88
CA ARG A 498 -19.52 -7.93 -12.91
C ARG A 498 -18.40 -8.79 -12.33
N PRO A 499 -17.14 -8.32 -12.28
CA PRO A 499 -16.01 -9.13 -11.84
C PRO A 499 -15.98 -9.23 -10.31
N VAL A 500 -15.68 -10.41 -9.79
CA VAL A 500 -15.54 -10.68 -8.36
C VAL A 500 -14.07 -10.59 -7.98
N ILE A 501 -13.77 -9.73 -7.00
CA ILE A 501 -12.42 -9.50 -6.48
C ILE A 501 -12.40 -9.68 -4.96
N TYR A 502 -11.24 -9.98 -4.40
CA TYR A 502 -11.09 -10.43 -3.02
C TYR A 502 -10.12 -9.55 -2.23
N SER A 503 -10.61 -8.89 -1.18
CA SER A 503 -9.80 -8.08 -0.27
C SER A 503 -9.16 -8.95 0.82
N ALA A 504 -7.84 -8.86 0.96
CA ALA A 504 -7.05 -9.65 1.89
C ALA A 504 -7.17 -9.18 3.35
N THR A 505 -6.99 -10.10 4.30
CA THR A 505 -7.21 -9.77 5.72
C THR A 505 -6.14 -8.85 6.31
N GLY A 506 -6.59 -7.72 6.82
CA GLY A 506 -5.79 -6.66 7.44
C GLY A 506 -4.97 -5.83 6.47
N THR A 507 -4.43 -6.45 5.42
CA THR A 507 -3.61 -5.84 4.36
C THR A 507 -4.41 -5.26 3.21
N HIS A 508 -5.68 -5.64 3.07
CA HIS A 508 -6.69 -5.17 2.09
C HIS A 508 -6.40 -5.36 0.60
N ALA A 509 -5.16 -5.70 0.23
CA ALA A 509 -4.70 -6.05 -1.10
C ALA A 509 -5.69 -6.95 -1.85
N LEU A 510 -5.86 -6.65 -3.14
CA LEU A 510 -6.94 -7.15 -3.98
C LEU A 510 -6.45 -8.28 -4.88
N TYR A 511 -7.12 -9.43 -4.78
CA TYR A 511 -6.78 -10.64 -5.52
C TYR A 511 -7.93 -11.11 -6.39
N ALA A 512 -7.60 -11.83 -7.48
CA ALA A 512 -8.60 -12.38 -8.41
C ALA A 512 -9.19 -13.73 -7.95
N THR A 513 -8.68 -14.33 -6.86
CA THR A 513 -9.15 -15.61 -6.30
C THR A 513 -9.13 -15.60 -4.77
N PRO A 514 -9.99 -16.41 -4.11
CA PRO A 514 -9.90 -16.67 -2.68
C PRO A 514 -8.80 -17.70 -2.41
N GLY A 515 -7.99 -17.52 -1.36
CA GLY A 515 -6.90 -18.43 -1.04
C GLY A 515 -5.80 -17.82 -0.17
N THR A 516 -4.56 -18.24 -0.42
CA THR A 516 -3.37 -17.76 0.29
C THR A 516 -2.32 -17.30 -0.71
N HIS A 517 -2.05 -16.00 -0.74
CA HIS A 517 -1.27 -15.33 -1.78
C HIS A 517 0.13 -14.99 -1.26
N ALA A 518 1.16 -15.64 -1.80
CA ALA A 518 2.53 -15.53 -1.27
C ALA A 518 3.35 -14.41 -1.93
N TYR A 519 3.97 -13.55 -1.12
CA TYR A 519 4.84 -12.46 -1.56
C TYR A 519 6.10 -12.33 -0.68
N ILE A 520 6.96 -11.34 -0.97
CA ILE A 520 8.40 -11.46 -0.71
C ILE A 520 8.86 -10.94 0.66
N LEU A 521 9.22 -11.92 1.49
CA LEU A 521 10.64 -12.06 1.84
C LEU A 521 11.18 -13.31 1.10
N PRO A 522 12.52 -13.49 0.95
CA PRO A 522 13.06 -14.77 0.49
C PRO A 522 12.47 -15.91 1.32
N TRP A 523 12.25 -17.07 0.68
CA TRP A 523 11.49 -18.23 1.20
C TRP A 523 9.95 -18.08 1.28
N GLY A 524 9.34 -16.99 0.78
CA GLY A 524 7.87 -16.89 0.67
C GLY A 524 7.16 -16.82 2.04
N LEU A 525 7.74 -16.01 2.92
CA LEU A 525 7.36 -15.88 4.33
C LEU A 525 6.22 -14.90 4.59
N LEU A 526 5.98 -13.93 3.69
CA LEU A 526 4.82 -13.04 3.72
C LEU A 526 3.70 -13.64 2.88
N ARG A 527 2.47 -13.63 3.41
CA ARG A 527 1.31 -14.26 2.78
C ARG A 527 0.03 -13.54 3.14
N ASP A 528 -0.72 -13.14 2.13
CA ASP A 528 -2.07 -12.62 2.28
C ASP A 528 -3.09 -13.76 2.25
N VAL A 529 -4.26 -13.54 2.85
CA VAL A 529 -5.34 -14.53 2.93
C VAL A 529 -6.66 -13.87 2.59
N THR A 530 -7.40 -14.51 1.68
CA THR A 530 -8.68 -14.04 1.10
C THR A 530 -9.71 -15.16 1.15
N ASP A 531 -10.99 -14.82 1.30
CA ASP A 531 -12.10 -15.80 1.29
C ASP A 531 -13.40 -15.20 0.75
N ARG A 532 -14.46 -16.02 0.67
CA ARG A 532 -15.81 -15.61 0.29
C ARG A 532 -16.60 -15.05 1.48
N GLY A 533 -16.03 -14.08 2.20
CA GLY A 533 -16.71 -13.33 3.26
C GLY A 533 -17.77 -12.35 2.72
N PRO A 534 -18.18 -11.33 3.50
CA PRO A 534 -19.24 -10.41 3.09
C PRO A 534 -18.97 -9.75 1.74
N LEU A 535 -19.88 -9.99 0.78
CA LEU A 535 -19.83 -9.38 -0.55
C LEU A 535 -20.29 -7.93 -0.47
N TRP A 536 -19.43 -6.99 -0.88
CA TRP A 536 -19.72 -5.56 -1.01
C TRP A 536 -20.03 -5.21 -2.46
N ASP A 537 -21.05 -4.36 -2.65
CA ASP A 537 -21.36 -3.73 -3.93
C ASP A 537 -21.05 -2.21 -3.90
N PRO A 538 -19.89 -1.79 -4.45
CA PRO A 538 -19.52 -0.39 -4.60
C PRO A 538 -20.56 0.49 -5.31
N THR A 539 -21.32 -0.05 -6.28
CA THR A 539 -22.30 0.75 -7.04
C THR A 539 -23.48 1.23 -6.18
N MET A 540 -23.72 0.59 -5.03
CA MET A 540 -24.80 1.01 -4.14
C MET A 540 -24.44 2.28 -3.36
N ASN A 541 -23.15 2.53 -3.08
CA ASN A 541 -22.69 3.69 -2.32
C ASN A 541 -21.31 4.13 -2.81
N TYR A 542 -21.25 5.16 -3.65
CA TYR A 542 -19.99 5.72 -4.15
C TYR A 542 -20.10 7.21 -4.48
N HIS A 543 -18.94 7.87 -4.53
CA HIS A 543 -18.79 9.22 -5.09
C HIS A 543 -18.07 9.13 -6.43
N GLY A 544 -18.73 9.64 -7.48
CA GLY A 544 -18.27 9.53 -8.87
C GLY A 544 -17.61 10.81 -9.36
N TYR A 545 -16.53 10.64 -10.11
CA TYR A 545 -15.74 11.71 -10.72
C TYR A 545 -15.29 11.34 -12.13
N THR A 546 -15.05 12.36 -12.94
CA THR A 546 -14.26 12.25 -14.18
C THR A 546 -12.94 13.01 -13.98
N TYR A 547 -11.84 12.50 -14.52
CA TYR A 547 -10.51 13.08 -14.36
C TYR A 547 -9.81 13.30 -15.70
N ASP A 548 -9.51 14.56 -15.97
CA ASP A 548 -8.66 15.01 -17.08
C ASP A 548 -7.21 14.96 -16.61
N PHE A 549 -6.54 13.84 -16.91
CA PHE A 549 -5.18 13.58 -16.44
C PHE A 549 -4.11 14.45 -17.11
N THR A 550 -4.42 15.04 -18.26
CA THR A 550 -3.54 15.92 -19.02
C THR A 550 -3.49 17.31 -18.40
N ASN A 551 -4.65 17.87 -18.03
CA ASN A 551 -4.75 19.18 -17.37
C ASN A 551 -4.78 19.10 -15.83
N ASP A 552 -4.76 17.89 -15.24
CA ASP A 552 -4.87 17.64 -13.79
C ASP A 552 -6.18 18.21 -13.19
N ILE A 553 -7.30 18.01 -13.89
CA ILE A 553 -8.64 18.52 -13.50
C ILE A 553 -9.59 17.37 -13.16
N LEU A 554 -9.87 17.19 -11.86
CA LEU A 554 -10.95 16.35 -11.36
C LEU A 554 -12.29 17.12 -11.42
N ARG A 555 -13.36 16.46 -11.87
CA ARG A 555 -14.73 17.00 -11.88
C ARG A 555 -15.68 16.02 -11.19
N ALA A 556 -16.48 16.52 -10.24
CA ALA A 556 -17.58 15.74 -9.66
C ALA A 556 -18.61 15.36 -10.74
N ALA A 557 -18.91 14.07 -10.85
CA ALA A 557 -19.78 13.54 -11.90
C ALA A 557 -21.25 13.98 -11.74
N ASN A 558 -22.01 13.93 -12.82
CA ASN A 558 -23.42 14.32 -12.87
C ASN A 558 -24.32 13.62 -11.84
N ILE A 559 -24.00 12.38 -11.45
CA ILE A 559 -24.75 11.57 -10.47
C ILE A 559 -24.44 11.93 -9.00
N THR A 560 -23.26 12.49 -8.72
CA THR A 560 -22.88 13.02 -7.40
C THR A 560 -22.28 14.43 -7.56
N PRO A 561 -23.10 15.43 -7.99
CA PRO A 561 -22.60 16.70 -8.51
C PRO A 561 -22.04 17.65 -7.42
N HIS A 562 -22.38 17.38 -6.16
CA HIS A 562 -21.97 18.16 -4.99
C HIS A 562 -20.84 17.50 -4.20
N SER A 563 -20.29 16.38 -4.69
CA SER A 563 -19.09 15.79 -4.12
C SER A 563 -17.94 16.81 -4.22
N PRO A 564 -17.23 17.10 -3.12
CA PRO A 564 -16.06 17.98 -3.17
C PRO A 564 -14.92 17.37 -3.96
N THR A 565 -14.01 18.21 -4.45
CA THR A 565 -12.88 17.83 -5.31
C THR A 565 -11.53 18.03 -4.65
N GLU A 566 -11.50 18.79 -3.55
CA GLU A 566 -10.30 19.33 -2.93
C GLU A 566 -9.49 18.24 -2.21
N TRP A 567 -10.16 17.26 -1.61
CA TRP A 567 -9.53 16.08 -0.98
C TRP A 567 -8.59 15.29 -1.91
N PHE A 568 -8.88 15.24 -3.20
CA PHE A 568 -8.06 14.53 -4.20
C PHE A 568 -6.73 15.25 -4.47
N TYR A 569 -6.69 16.57 -4.29
CA TYR A 569 -5.50 17.39 -4.50
C TYR A 569 -4.59 17.45 -3.26
N PHE A 570 -5.01 16.91 -2.11
CA PHE A 570 -4.13 16.80 -0.94
C PHE A 570 -2.89 15.95 -1.25
N ALA A 571 -1.74 16.60 -1.22
CA ALA A 571 -0.45 16.04 -1.63
C ALA A 571 0.40 15.62 -0.41
N GLY A 572 -0.25 15.02 0.58
CA GLY A 572 0.35 14.47 1.80
C GLY A 572 -0.09 13.04 2.08
N HIS A 573 0.34 12.51 3.21
CA HIS A 573 0.08 11.14 3.64
C HIS A 573 -1.27 11.00 4.35
N TRP A 574 -2.08 10.04 3.91
CA TRP A 574 -3.34 9.63 4.52
C TRP A 574 -3.11 8.75 5.75
N GLY A 575 -2.43 9.30 6.75
CA GLY A 575 -2.20 8.65 8.03
C GLY A 575 -1.02 9.22 8.79
N ASP A 576 -0.73 8.60 9.93
CA ASP A 576 0.42 8.86 10.78
C ASP A 576 1.75 8.80 9.99
N LYS A 577 2.74 9.61 10.41
CA LYS A 577 4.14 9.33 10.08
C LYS A 577 4.60 8.10 10.87
N TYR A 578 5.44 7.26 10.26
CA TYR A 578 6.06 6.10 10.92
C TYR A 578 6.59 6.48 12.32
N TYR A 579 6.29 5.67 13.34
CA TYR A 579 6.52 6.10 14.72
C TYR A 579 8.02 6.20 15.08
N PRO A 580 8.41 7.17 15.93
CA PRO A 580 9.76 7.26 16.46
C PRO A 580 10.10 6.05 17.35
N LEU A 581 11.37 5.66 17.42
CA LEU A 581 11.84 4.54 18.25
C LEU A 581 11.75 4.82 19.77
N SER A 582 11.37 6.03 20.17
CA SER A 582 10.92 6.36 21.53
C SER A 582 9.51 5.84 21.86
N ASP A 583 8.69 5.52 20.87
CA ASP A 583 7.32 5.01 21.06
C ASP A 583 7.36 3.53 21.43
N GLU A 584 6.70 3.16 22.52
CA GLU A 584 6.63 1.77 23.03
C GLU A 584 5.89 0.82 22.08
N ARG A 585 5.18 1.34 21.07
CA ARG A 585 4.54 0.56 20.01
C ARG A 585 5.51 0.21 18.88
N GLN A 586 6.63 0.93 18.75
CA GLN A 586 7.50 0.83 17.58
C GLN A 586 8.70 -0.09 17.79
N TYR A 587 8.92 -0.97 16.81
CA TYR A 587 10.12 -1.77 16.63
C TYR A 587 10.45 -1.91 15.13
N ARG A 588 11.66 -2.39 14.80
CA ARG A 588 12.09 -2.68 13.42
C ARG A 588 13.01 -3.91 13.41
N PHE A 589 12.79 -4.81 12.47
CA PHE A 589 13.56 -6.06 12.32
C PHE A 589 13.85 -6.32 10.85
N ALA A 590 15.09 -6.67 10.51
CA ALA A 590 15.52 -6.94 9.12
C ALA A 590 15.17 -5.82 8.11
N GLY A 591 15.10 -4.56 8.57
CA GLY A 591 14.69 -3.39 7.79
C GLY A 591 13.20 -3.05 7.85
N GLN A 592 12.33 -4.01 8.19
CA GLN A 592 10.88 -3.84 8.24
C GLN A 592 10.42 -3.26 9.57
N TYR A 593 9.59 -2.20 9.53
CA TYR A 593 9.07 -1.47 10.70
C TYR A 593 7.72 -2.05 11.17
N HIS A 594 7.40 -1.95 12.46
CA HIS A 594 6.08 -2.37 12.98
C HIS A 594 4.97 -1.46 12.44
N TYR A 595 5.17 -0.14 12.57
CA TYR A 595 4.34 0.90 11.96
C TYR A 595 5.15 1.67 10.91
N VAL A 596 4.53 1.90 9.76
CA VAL A 596 5.06 2.70 8.64
C VAL A 596 4.23 3.98 8.45
N SER A 597 4.62 4.82 7.48
CA SER A 597 3.87 6.01 7.09
C SER A 597 2.55 5.62 6.40
N GLY A 598 1.46 6.39 6.61
CA GLY A 598 0.22 6.24 5.83
C GLY A 598 0.44 6.50 4.32
N PRO A 599 -0.41 5.97 3.42
CA PRO A 599 -0.18 6.03 1.98
C PRO A 599 -0.52 7.39 1.35
N TRP A 600 -0.10 7.59 0.10
CA TRP A 600 -0.54 8.71 -0.72
C TRP A 600 -1.99 8.52 -1.21
N GLY A 601 -2.67 9.63 -1.52
CA GLY A 601 -4.06 9.60 -2.01
C GLY A 601 -4.21 9.10 -3.47
N PRO A 602 -5.44 8.86 -3.94
CA PRO A 602 -5.74 8.30 -5.27
C PRO A 602 -5.08 9.01 -6.47
N ARG A 603 -4.85 10.33 -6.38
CA ARG A 603 -4.16 11.13 -7.42
C ARG A 603 -2.75 10.61 -7.76
N PHE A 604 -2.10 9.94 -6.82
CA PHE A 604 -0.72 9.45 -6.95
C PHE A 604 -0.63 7.99 -7.44
N LYS A 605 -1.75 7.28 -7.58
CA LYS A 605 -1.83 5.85 -7.97
C LYS A 605 -1.71 5.64 -9.50
N ASN A 606 -0.88 6.46 -10.15
CA ASN A 606 -0.63 6.53 -11.60
C ASN A 606 -1.92 6.43 -12.45
N LEU A 607 -2.84 7.39 -12.27
CA LEU A 607 -4.08 7.49 -13.05
C LEU A 607 -3.82 7.82 -14.54
N GLY A 608 -2.68 8.47 -14.82
CA GLY A 608 -2.26 8.84 -16.15
C GLY A 608 -1.83 7.67 -17.03
N ARG A 609 -1.54 6.50 -16.46
CA ARG A 609 -0.86 5.36 -17.12
C ARG A 609 -1.37 4.99 -18.52
N LYS A 610 -0.40 4.63 -19.37
CA LYS A 610 -0.60 4.20 -20.77
C LYS A 610 -1.13 2.77 -20.84
N THR A 611 -0.42 1.83 -20.22
CA THR A 611 -0.86 0.44 -20.06
C THR A 611 -1.73 0.26 -18.82
N VAL A 612 -2.31 -0.93 -18.64
CA VAL A 612 -3.20 -1.23 -17.51
C VAL A 612 -2.42 -1.37 -16.19
N CYS A 613 -1.15 -1.77 -16.28
CA CYS A 613 -0.22 -1.98 -15.16
C CYS A 613 0.36 -0.67 -14.62
N GLN A 614 0.71 -0.66 -13.33
CA GLN A 614 1.16 0.56 -12.62
C GLN A 614 2.64 0.94 -12.81
N GLY A 615 3.43 0.08 -13.47
CA GLY A 615 4.88 0.26 -13.67
C GLY A 615 5.28 1.49 -14.49
N GLY A 616 6.58 1.75 -14.54
CA GLY A 616 7.15 2.86 -15.29
C GLY A 616 7.05 2.69 -16.80
N PRO A 617 7.32 3.75 -17.61
CA PRO A 617 7.19 3.70 -19.07
C PRO A 617 8.05 2.65 -19.80
N THR A 618 9.04 2.07 -19.11
CA THR A 618 9.93 1.00 -19.62
C THR A 618 9.58 -0.39 -19.12
N ASP A 619 8.61 -0.53 -18.21
CA ASP A 619 8.29 -1.81 -17.58
C ASP A 619 7.31 -2.64 -18.44
N SER A 620 7.53 -3.95 -18.50
CA SER A 620 6.67 -4.87 -19.22
C SER A 620 5.34 -5.09 -18.48
N CYS A 621 4.23 -4.57 -19.04
CA CYS A 621 2.90 -4.83 -18.49
C CYS A 621 2.44 -6.25 -18.86
N VAL A 622 2.56 -7.19 -17.92
CA VAL A 622 2.08 -8.56 -18.09
C VAL A 622 0.61 -8.66 -17.69
N ILE A 623 -0.26 -8.89 -18.67
CA ILE A 623 -1.70 -9.12 -18.48
C ILE A 623 -1.98 -10.63 -18.61
N ARG A 624 -2.56 -11.26 -17.58
CA ARG A 624 -2.81 -12.73 -17.58
C ARG A 624 -4.15 -13.11 -18.18
N ASN A 625 -4.17 -14.18 -18.96
CA ASN A 625 -5.38 -14.82 -19.49
C ASN A 625 -5.93 -15.97 -18.60
N TRP A 626 -5.46 -16.11 -17.35
CA TRP A 626 -6.02 -17.05 -16.35
C TRP A 626 -5.89 -16.55 -14.90
N ILE A 627 -6.70 -17.14 -14.01
CA ILE A 627 -6.72 -16.95 -12.55
C ILE A 627 -6.31 -18.26 -11.82
N GLY A 628 -5.01 -18.41 -11.56
CA GLY A 628 -4.49 -19.59 -10.86
C GLY A 628 -3.00 -19.48 -10.51
N ASP A 629 -2.60 -20.16 -9.45
CA ASP A 629 -1.22 -20.15 -8.93
C ASP A 629 -0.21 -20.67 -9.96
N SER A 630 0.81 -19.85 -10.23
CA SER A 630 2.05 -20.36 -10.80
C SER A 630 2.80 -21.17 -9.73
N MET A 631 3.33 -22.35 -10.07
CA MET A 631 4.13 -23.17 -9.14
C MET A 631 5.46 -22.50 -8.71
N ARG A 632 5.76 -21.27 -9.17
CA ARG A 632 6.90 -20.46 -8.77
C ARG A 632 6.40 -19.29 -7.89
N PRO A 633 7.02 -19.04 -6.71
CA PRO A 633 6.72 -17.86 -5.91
C PRO A 633 6.92 -16.57 -6.74
N LYS A 634 6.02 -15.59 -6.57
CA LYS A 634 6.12 -14.28 -7.22
C LYS A 634 7.51 -13.69 -6.95
N ARG A 635 8.25 -13.29 -7.99
CA ARG A 635 9.58 -12.68 -7.88
C ARG A 635 9.54 -11.21 -8.32
N TRP A 636 8.96 -10.37 -7.47
CA TRP A 636 9.18 -8.92 -7.49
C TRP A 636 10.69 -8.64 -7.39
N VAL A 637 11.29 -8.29 -8.53
CA VAL A 637 12.58 -7.60 -8.58
C VAL A 637 12.26 -6.12 -8.37
N ASN A 638 13.13 -5.39 -7.65
CA ASN A 638 12.90 -4.01 -7.22
C ASN A 638 11.72 -3.85 -6.22
N VAL A 639 11.88 -4.42 -5.03
CA VAL A 639 11.01 -4.12 -3.88
C VAL A 639 11.31 -2.68 -3.40
N GLY A 640 10.58 -1.68 -3.93
CA GLY A 640 10.77 -0.29 -3.50
C GLY A 640 9.90 0.82 -4.14
N GLU A 641 9.31 0.64 -5.33
CA GLU A 641 8.87 1.82 -6.13
C GLU A 641 7.39 1.86 -6.56
N GLY A 642 6.65 0.76 -6.65
CA GLY A 642 5.37 0.73 -7.39
C GLY A 642 4.18 1.55 -6.83
N GLU A 643 4.27 2.08 -5.61
CA GLU A 643 3.36 3.13 -5.07
C GLU A 643 4.09 4.36 -4.51
N MET A 644 5.37 4.50 -4.85
CA MET A 644 5.98 5.83 -4.81
C MET A 644 5.32 6.69 -5.89
N ILE A 645 5.22 7.99 -5.63
CA ILE A 645 4.90 8.95 -6.68
C ILE A 645 5.93 8.81 -7.83
N SER A 646 5.47 8.69 -9.08
CA SER A 646 6.38 8.59 -10.22
C SER A 646 7.29 9.82 -10.29
N GLU A 647 8.53 9.70 -10.78
CA GLU A 647 9.42 10.89 -10.88
C GLU A 647 8.79 11.99 -11.75
N GLU A 648 7.99 11.60 -12.75
CA GLU A 648 7.23 12.48 -13.63
C GLU A 648 6.09 13.21 -12.88
N ASP A 649 5.30 12.49 -12.07
CA ASP A 649 4.27 13.10 -11.21
C ASP A 649 4.88 13.96 -10.09
N ALA A 650 6.03 13.55 -9.54
CA ALA A 650 6.75 14.32 -8.54
C ALA A 650 7.24 15.66 -9.13
N HIS A 651 7.90 15.63 -10.29
CA HIS A 651 8.30 16.86 -10.98
C HIS A 651 7.08 17.70 -11.42
N ARG A 652 5.96 17.08 -11.82
CA ARG A 652 4.73 17.79 -12.20
C ARG A 652 4.05 18.50 -11.02
N ILE A 653 3.91 17.81 -9.89
CA ILE A 653 3.12 18.24 -8.73
C ILE A 653 3.96 19.10 -7.77
N PHE A 654 5.17 18.64 -7.44
CA PHE A 654 6.07 19.33 -6.51
C PHE A 654 6.97 20.38 -7.18
N ARG A 655 7.11 20.34 -8.52
CA ARG A 655 7.90 21.31 -9.30
C ARG A 655 9.32 21.52 -8.74
N ASP A 656 10.04 20.42 -8.55
CA ASP A 656 11.41 20.44 -8.03
C ASP A 656 12.36 21.24 -8.94
N GLU A 657 12.51 22.54 -8.65
CA GLU A 657 13.79 23.23 -8.87
C GLU A 657 14.85 22.45 -8.09
N LYS A 658 15.88 21.95 -8.79
CA LYS A 658 16.93 21.09 -8.23
C LYS A 658 17.42 21.58 -6.86
N ILE A 659 16.98 20.90 -5.80
CA ILE A 659 17.61 21.01 -4.49
C ILE A 659 19.00 20.41 -4.63
N MET A 660 20.01 21.27 -4.75
CA MET A 660 21.41 20.83 -4.78
C MET A 660 21.78 20.23 -3.41
N VAL A 661 22.36 19.04 -3.47
CA VAL A 661 22.80 18.20 -2.35
C VAL A 661 24.03 18.79 -1.65
#